data_AF-A0A142XNA1-F1
#
_entry.id   AF-A0A142XNA1-F1
#
_cell.length_a   1.000
_cell.length_b   1.000
_cell.length_c   1.000
_cell.angle_alpha   90.00
_cell.angle_beta   90.00
_cell.angle_gamma   90.00
#
_symmetry.space_group_name_H-M   'P 1'
#
loop_
_entity.id
_entity.type
_entity.pdbx_description
1 polymer ?
#
loop_
_entity_poly.entity_id
_entity_poly.type
_entity_poly.pdbx_seq_one_letter_code
_entity_poly.pdbx_strand_id
1 'polypeptide(L)'
;MSFDPQLSVRAATLAYFADRAERFPGLVARIEEFFSAPTLETGRQVLRAYFRNHSTGDVESLRTITASFADKRVVRAIVASILADEEALAAIAARSYPHPIGFDKLVLDDDRATGFKFRLHVYWRGANFASLERLHLHRFEMASAIVTGELTNHVWRVVEFVPANELVRGMDLSPTIGEQAHTRRTMPAYAGYRRDANGDLRKTHLGTAVLERGASETFTSGDAYAQVLEDAHFVETNAETGFANGDFCSTVYIHGPSLVDGAGRSLPILFEETLLPDDNKLVPTIPAIPVETLRGCLNRYRDTLDEILKFYDWLYHPKHGRNLSVGMIAGYLLCEAFKTPHAIDAFERRYDECKDVLERSERAVRDLIEGRTNPAHLNDDDRNTRYVRLLLAKANSYPKGARIWAEDYGALTKEMWRYFGAIRGEMNSRITVLKPVWDGVVKRKLPGGMHYGHVGAMIEAAFEANGIAMKHFEAHWAGGGLVATHKDEHNIASVVDDEIEGRISEVLKGHFPSHRFYGEEHGDPNRALPAVGERRFLVDPLDGTRNFLCRREEFCIAIACQEWNGVGWVTTDGVVAHPASGRIFWAERGQGAFVIERTDLERRATVFVPAVDPANPLKHQLIDYSARGLDLAAQTDTFSELARSGAALRNSGSVALILAHMAGRGGTGAIITANDYDVEAGRLIAHEAGAWITQIVFVSGGDERTCTIVGAEERIHNALVVLVREQIQKHGGRLSDETLTPPGL
;
A
#
# COMPACT_ATOMS: atom_id res chain seq x y z
N MET A 1 -30.95 -10.42 -12.14
CA MET A 1 -30.44 -9.38 -13.06
C MET A 1 -29.02 -9.05 -12.60
N SER A 2 -28.03 -8.95 -13.50
CA SER A 2 -26.67 -8.55 -13.13
C SER A 2 -26.67 -7.05 -12.86
N PHE A 3 -26.19 -6.64 -11.69
CA PHE A 3 -25.99 -5.24 -11.37
C PHE A 3 -24.88 -4.71 -12.29
N ASP A 4 -25.28 -3.94 -13.30
CA ASP A 4 -24.36 -3.07 -14.01
C ASP A 4 -24.38 -1.74 -13.23
N PRO A 5 -23.26 -1.30 -12.63
CA PRO A 5 -23.20 -0.03 -11.91
C PRO A 5 -23.67 1.16 -12.76
N GLN A 6 -23.51 1.09 -14.08
CA GLN A 6 -24.06 2.09 -15.01
C GLN A 6 -25.58 2.09 -15.08
N LEU A 7 -26.24 0.95 -14.88
CA LEU A 7 -27.69 0.84 -14.90
C LEU A 7 -28.31 1.33 -13.58
N SER A 8 -27.62 1.21 -12.43
CA SER A 8 -28.19 1.61 -11.13
C SER A 8 -28.10 3.12 -10.89
N VAL A 9 -26.95 3.76 -11.15
CA VAL A 9 -26.80 5.21 -10.96
C VAL A 9 -27.62 5.98 -12.00
N ARG A 10 -27.52 5.60 -13.28
CA ARG A 10 -28.33 6.21 -14.36
C ARG A 10 -29.82 6.08 -14.07
N ALA A 11 -30.31 4.88 -13.75
CA ALA A 11 -31.74 4.69 -13.49
C ALA A 11 -32.19 5.43 -12.23
N ALA A 12 -31.39 5.43 -11.16
CA ALA A 12 -31.69 6.16 -9.93
C ALA A 12 -31.74 7.67 -10.17
N THR A 13 -30.75 8.25 -10.88
CA THR A 13 -30.73 9.68 -11.21
C THR A 13 -31.92 10.05 -12.11
N LEU A 14 -32.21 9.25 -13.14
CA LEU A 14 -33.36 9.50 -14.02
C LEU A 14 -34.69 9.41 -13.27
N ALA A 15 -34.87 8.40 -12.43
CA ALA A 15 -36.08 8.27 -11.61
C ALA A 15 -36.23 9.45 -10.64
N TYR A 16 -35.15 9.84 -9.95
CA TYR A 16 -35.16 10.94 -8.99
C TYR A 16 -35.61 12.28 -9.61
N PHE A 17 -35.10 12.58 -10.81
CA PHE A 17 -35.43 13.81 -11.52
C PHE A 17 -36.70 13.72 -12.37
N ALA A 18 -37.15 12.52 -12.76
CA ALA A 18 -38.46 12.32 -13.38
C ALA A 18 -39.59 12.77 -12.44
N ASP A 19 -39.49 12.39 -11.16
CA ASP A 19 -40.44 12.81 -10.12
C ASP A 19 -40.37 14.31 -9.79
N ARG A 20 -39.35 15.02 -10.31
CA ARG A 20 -39.11 16.47 -10.11
C ARG A 20 -39.06 17.24 -11.44
N ALA A 21 -39.59 16.66 -12.53
CA ALA A 21 -39.48 17.22 -13.86
C ALA A 21 -40.11 18.61 -14.00
N GLU A 22 -41.18 18.91 -13.24
CA GLU A 22 -41.80 20.23 -13.18
C GLU A 22 -40.86 21.31 -12.62
N ARG A 23 -40.02 20.93 -11.63
CA ARG A 23 -39.06 21.82 -11.00
C ARG A 23 -37.79 22.00 -11.82
N PHE A 24 -37.42 20.99 -12.62
CA PHE A 24 -36.23 21.02 -13.48
C PHE A 24 -36.59 20.71 -14.95
N PRO A 25 -37.24 21.65 -15.66
CA PRO A 25 -37.73 21.40 -17.02
C PRO A 25 -36.60 21.03 -17.98
N GLY A 26 -36.77 19.90 -18.68
CA GLY A 26 -35.81 19.41 -19.68
C GLY A 26 -34.53 18.79 -19.11
N LEU A 27 -34.35 18.76 -17.78
CA LEU A 27 -33.16 18.18 -17.15
C LEU A 27 -33.06 16.67 -17.39
N VAL A 28 -34.17 15.94 -17.29
CA VAL A 28 -34.21 14.48 -17.52
C VAL A 28 -33.67 14.11 -18.91
N ALA A 29 -34.13 14.81 -19.95
CA ALA A 29 -33.65 14.60 -21.32
C ALA A 29 -32.14 14.85 -21.46
N ARG A 30 -31.60 15.87 -20.77
CA ARG A 30 -30.16 16.15 -20.74
C ARG A 30 -29.37 15.06 -19.99
N ILE A 31 -29.93 14.53 -18.91
CA ILE A 31 -29.32 13.42 -18.17
C ILE A 31 -29.29 12.15 -19.05
N GLU A 32 -30.37 11.86 -19.79
CA GLU A 32 -30.40 10.74 -20.73
C GLU A 32 -29.37 10.87 -21.86
N GLU A 33 -29.26 12.07 -22.44
CA GLU A 33 -28.26 12.41 -23.45
C GLU A 33 -26.83 12.23 -22.89
N PHE A 34 -26.58 12.78 -21.70
CA PHE A 34 -25.30 12.69 -21.02
C PHE A 34 -24.86 11.24 -20.78
N PHE A 35 -25.74 10.39 -20.24
CA PHE A 35 -25.39 8.98 -20.01
C PHE A 35 -25.24 8.16 -21.32
N SER A 36 -25.86 8.61 -22.42
CA SER A 36 -25.72 7.95 -23.72
C SER A 36 -24.40 8.33 -24.42
N ALA A 37 -23.92 9.55 -24.22
CA ALA A 37 -22.65 10.04 -24.75
C ALA A 37 -21.96 10.99 -23.74
N PRO A 38 -21.25 10.45 -22.73
CA PRO A 38 -20.67 11.27 -21.69
C PRO A 38 -19.46 12.04 -22.24
N THR A 39 -19.55 13.36 -22.23
CA THR A 39 -18.48 14.29 -22.62
C THR A 39 -18.49 15.48 -21.67
N LEU A 40 -17.43 16.30 -21.71
CA LEU A 40 -17.43 17.55 -20.96
C LEU A 40 -18.63 18.43 -21.32
N GLU A 41 -18.99 18.51 -22.61
CA GLU A 41 -20.07 19.40 -23.05
C GLU A 41 -21.45 18.89 -22.66
N THR A 42 -21.74 17.59 -22.84
CA THR A 42 -23.01 17.01 -22.38
C THR A 42 -23.15 17.13 -20.86
N GLY A 43 -22.04 17.00 -20.11
CA GLY A 43 -21.99 17.27 -18.68
C GLY A 43 -22.30 18.73 -18.32
N ARG A 44 -21.70 19.69 -19.02
CA ARG A 44 -21.99 21.12 -18.83
C ARG A 44 -23.45 21.46 -19.09
N GLN A 45 -24.07 20.84 -20.10
CA GLN A 45 -25.47 21.06 -20.42
C GLN A 45 -26.40 20.57 -19.30
N VAL A 46 -26.09 19.42 -18.69
CA VAL A 46 -26.80 18.92 -17.50
C VAL A 46 -26.68 19.91 -16.34
N LEU A 47 -25.45 20.35 -16.01
CA LEU A 47 -25.22 21.28 -14.90
C LEU A 47 -25.89 22.65 -15.14
N ARG A 48 -25.83 23.17 -16.37
CA ARG A 48 -26.54 24.40 -16.75
C ARG A 48 -28.05 24.26 -16.62
N ALA A 49 -28.63 23.16 -17.09
CA ALA A 49 -30.07 22.90 -16.99
C ALA A 49 -30.52 22.79 -15.52
N TYR A 50 -29.71 22.13 -14.69
CA TYR A 50 -29.92 22.01 -13.25
C TYR A 50 -29.83 23.38 -12.57
N PHE A 51 -28.70 24.08 -12.68
CA PHE A 51 -28.46 25.35 -11.97
C PHE A 51 -29.30 26.53 -12.46
N ARG A 52 -29.86 26.49 -13.68
CA ARG A 52 -30.86 27.50 -14.11
C ARG A 52 -32.13 27.48 -13.25
N ASN A 53 -32.49 26.31 -12.73
CA ASN A 53 -33.73 26.10 -11.98
C ASN A 53 -33.47 25.65 -10.53
N HIS A 54 -32.20 25.58 -10.11
CA HIS A 54 -31.81 25.24 -8.75
C HIS A 54 -32.13 26.39 -7.81
N SER A 55 -32.84 26.09 -6.72
CA SER A 55 -33.02 27.00 -5.60
C SER A 55 -32.07 26.60 -4.47
N THR A 56 -31.51 27.57 -3.76
CA THR A 56 -30.74 27.34 -2.54
C THR A 56 -31.51 26.45 -1.55
N GLY A 57 -30.83 25.50 -0.92
CA GLY A 57 -31.36 24.57 0.08
C GLY A 57 -31.70 23.17 -0.43
N ASP A 58 -31.62 22.91 -1.74
CA ASP A 58 -31.91 21.58 -2.32
C ASP A 58 -30.67 20.66 -2.32
N VAL A 59 -30.25 20.27 -1.12
CA VAL A 59 -29.08 19.41 -0.85
C VAL A 59 -29.16 18.09 -1.61
N GLU A 60 -30.33 17.46 -1.60
CA GLU A 60 -30.49 16.10 -2.11
C GLU A 60 -30.42 16.06 -3.63
N SER A 61 -31.00 17.04 -4.32
CA SER A 61 -30.85 17.16 -5.77
C SER A 61 -29.41 17.47 -6.16
N LEU A 62 -28.70 18.32 -5.38
CA LEU A 62 -27.30 18.66 -5.62
C LEU A 62 -26.37 17.46 -5.39
N ARG A 63 -26.63 16.66 -4.36
CA ARG A 63 -25.93 15.39 -4.10
C ARG A 63 -26.18 14.39 -5.22
N THR A 64 -27.43 14.24 -5.64
CA THR A 64 -27.84 13.27 -6.67
C THR A 64 -27.24 13.61 -8.03
N ILE A 65 -27.27 14.89 -8.42
CA ILE A 65 -26.64 15.32 -9.65
C ILE A 65 -25.13 15.10 -9.58
N THR A 66 -24.48 15.42 -8.46
CA THR A 66 -23.03 15.25 -8.32
C THR A 66 -22.59 13.79 -8.33
N ALA A 67 -23.34 12.89 -7.68
CA ALA A 67 -23.11 11.45 -7.72
C ALA A 67 -23.13 10.90 -9.16
N SER A 68 -24.01 11.42 -10.02
CA SER A 68 -24.11 11.00 -11.42
C SER A 68 -22.84 11.28 -12.23
N PHE A 69 -22.04 12.26 -11.82
CA PHE A 69 -20.76 12.60 -12.45
C PHE A 69 -19.59 11.79 -11.91
N ALA A 70 -19.71 11.09 -10.78
CA ALA A 70 -18.62 10.35 -10.16
C ALA A 70 -18.48 8.89 -10.62
N ASP A 71 -19.35 8.43 -11.52
CA ASP A 71 -19.17 7.13 -12.17
C ASP A 71 -17.84 7.10 -12.94
N LYS A 72 -17.02 6.07 -12.68
CA LYS A 72 -15.65 5.99 -13.22
C LYS A 72 -15.64 5.95 -14.75
N ARG A 73 -16.62 5.31 -15.39
CA ARG A 73 -16.73 5.25 -16.87
C ARG A 73 -17.13 6.62 -17.41
N VAL A 74 -18.01 7.34 -16.71
CA VAL A 74 -18.40 8.73 -17.03
C VAL A 74 -17.21 9.68 -16.91
N VAL A 75 -16.50 9.69 -15.78
CA VAL A 75 -15.32 10.55 -15.57
C VAL A 75 -14.24 10.25 -16.61
N ARG A 76 -13.97 8.96 -16.86
CA ARG A 76 -13.03 8.52 -17.91
C ARG A 76 -13.41 9.07 -19.28
N ALA A 77 -14.69 9.01 -19.65
CA ALA A 77 -15.18 9.54 -20.93
C ALA A 77 -15.09 11.07 -21.01
N ILE A 78 -15.39 11.80 -19.92
CA ILE A 78 -15.20 13.25 -19.84
C ILE A 78 -13.71 13.61 -20.01
N VAL A 79 -12.81 12.93 -19.30
CA VAL A 79 -11.35 13.13 -19.42
C VAL A 79 -10.87 12.85 -20.85
N ALA A 80 -11.35 11.77 -21.46
CA ALA A 80 -11.04 11.46 -22.86
C ALA A 80 -11.53 12.56 -23.82
N SER A 81 -12.72 13.12 -23.58
CA SER A 81 -13.25 14.23 -24.40
C SER A 81 -12.43 15.52 -24.24
N ILE A 82 -11.89 15.79 -23.05
CA ILE A 82 -10.99 16.92 -22.79
C ILE A 82 -9.67 16.74 -23.55
N LEU A 83 -9.08 15.55 -23.48
CA LEU A 83 -7.81 15.23 -24.14
C LEU A 83 -7.91 15.26 -25.67
N ALA A 84 -9.11 15.10 -26.23
CA ALA A 84 -9.38 15.14 -27.66
C ALA A 84 -9.65 16.57 -28.20
N ASP A 85 -9.86 17.55 -27.32
CA ASP A 85 -10.18 18.94 -27.66
C ASP A 85 -9.11 19.88 -27.09
N GLU A 86 -8.21 20.32 -27.97
CA GLU A 86 -7.09 21.20 -27.62
C GLU A 86 -7.54 22.57 -27.07
N GLU A 87 -8.67 23.10 -27.56
CA GLU A 87 -9.20 24.37 -27.09
C GLU A 87 -9.77 24.21 -25.66
N ALA A 88 -10.52 23.14 -25.43
CA ALA A 88 -11.02 22.82 -24.09
C ALA A 88 -9.89 22.55 -23.10
N LEU A 89 -8.86 21.80 -23.50
CA LEU A 89 -7.69 21.52 -22.67
C LEU A 89 -6.94 22.80 -22.30
N ALA A 90 -6.67 23.68 -23.27
CA ALA A 90 -6.02 24.97 -23.03
C ALA A 90 -6.86 25.87 -22.11
N ALA A 91 -8.17 25.93 -22.33
CA ALA A 91 -9.10 26.69 -21.49
C ALA A 91 -9.14 26.15 -20.05
N ILE A 92 -9.09 24.83 -19.85
CA ILE A 92 -9.03 24.20 -18.50
C ILE A 92 -7.68 24.46 -17.84
N ALA A 93 -6.57 24.30 -18.57
CA ALA A 93 -5.23 24.57 -18.07
C ALA A 93 -5.12 25.99 -17.51
N ALA A 94 -5.61 26.99 -18.25
CA ALA A 94 -5.57 28.39 -17.87
C ALA A 94 -6.30 28.74 -16.55
N ARG A 95 -7.23 27.89 -16.09
CA ARG A 95 -8.00 28.08 -14.84
C ARG A 95 -7.73 27.03 -13.77
N SER A 96 -6.91 26.03 -14.07
CA SER A 96 -6.55 24.95 -13.14
C SER A 96 -5.22 25.27 -12.47
N TYR A 97 -5.04 24.85 -11.23
CA TYR A 97 -3.87 25.20 -10.43
C TYR A 97 -3.58 24.13 -9.36
N PRO A 98 -2.31 23.94 -8.97
CA PRO A 98 -1.97 23.11 -7.83
C PRO A 98 -2.50 23.78 -6.56
N HIS A 99 -3.36 23.08 -5.82
CA HIS A 99 -3.91 23.60 -4.59
C HIS A 99 -2.83 23.61 -3.49
N PRO A 100 -2.77 24.66 -2.63
CA PRO A 100 -1.81 24.72 -1.54
C PRO A 100 -1.91 23.61 -0.48
N ILE A 101 -2.87 22.69 -0.61
CA ILE A 101 -3.05 21.53 0.30
C ILE A 101 -2.68 20.20 -0.38
N GLY A 102 -1.94 20.25 -1.49
CA GLY A 102 -1.30 19.08 -2.08
C GLY A 102 -2.14 18.29 -3.09
N PHE A 103 -3.15 18.92 -3.72
CA PHE A 103 -3.94 18.31 -4.79
C PHE A 103 -4.02 19.20 -6.03
N ASP A 104 -4.17 18.62 -7.20
CA ASP A 104 -4.42 19.37 -8.42
C ASP A 104 -5.90 19.76 -8.51
N LYS A 105 -6.18 21.06 -8.52
CA LYS A 105 -7.54 21.59 -8.69
C LYS A 105 -7.79 21.82 -10.17
N LEU A 106 -8.40 20.85 -10.83
CA LEU A 106 -8.75 20.92 -12.25
C LEU A 106 -10.12 21.56 -12.40
N VAL A 107 -10.18 22.78 -12.93
CA VAL A 107 -11.44 23.52 -13.11
C VAL A 107 -12.00 23.23 -14.50
N LEU A 108 -12.92 22.27 -14.56
CA LEU A 108 -13.53 21.77 -15.80
C LEU A 108 -14.55 22.75 -16.38
N ASP A 109 -15.31 23.44 -15.51
CA ASP A 109 -16.12 24.59 -15.89
C ASP A 109 -16.24 25.66 -14.80
N ASP A 110 -16.46 26.90 -15.21
CA ASP A 110 -16.72 28.08 -14.36
C ASP A 110 -17.77 28.95 -15.06
N ASP A 111 -19.03 28.50 -15.01
CA ASP A 111 -20.12 29.15 -15.74
C ASP A 111 -20.63 30.36 -14.95
N ARG A 112 -20.26 31.55 -15.42
CA ARG A 112 -20.65 32.81 -14.79
C ARG A 112 -22.15 33.11 -14.92
N ALA A 113 -22.84 32.56 -15.91
CA ALA A 113 -24.25 32.86 -16.14
C ALA A 113 -25.15 32.21 -15.07
N THR A 114 -24.83 30.98 -14.69
CA THR A 114 -25.54 30.22 -13.65
C THR A 114 -24.80 30.23 -12.31
N GLY A 115 -23.54 30.66 -12.28
CA GLY A 115 -22.72 30.81 -11.08
C GLY A 115 -22.13 29.51 -10.52
N PHE A 116 -22.26 28.38 -11.22
CA PHE A 116 -21.71 27.09 -10.77
C PHE A 116 -20.26 26.91 -11.20
N LYS A 117 -19.53 26.07 -10.47
CA LYS A 117 -18.27 25.51 -10.96
C LYS A 117 -18.25 24.00 -10.88
N PHE A 118 -17.59 23.42 -11.87
CA PHE A 118 -17.41 21.99 -12.01
C PHE A 118 -15.90 21.71 -11.99
N ARG A 119 -15.47 20.88 -11.04
CA ARG A 119 -14.05 20.61 -10.80
C ARG A 119 -13.80 19.12 -10.60
N LEU A 120 -12.57 18.73 -10.93
CA LEU A 120 -11.98 17.45 -10.55
C LEU A 120 -10.80 17.76 -9.63
N HIS A 121 -10.85 17.29 -8.39
CA HIS A 121 -9.72 17.36 -7.48
C HIS A 121 -8.96 16.03 -7.55
N VAL A 122 -7.64 16.09 -7.75
CA VAL A 122 -6.78 14.90 -7.82
C VAL A 122 -5.67 15.01 -6.80
N TYR A 123 -5.69 14.15 -5.80
CA TYR A 123 -4.71 14.03 -4.73
C TYR A 123 -3.72 12.95 -5.13
N TRP A 124 -2.46 13.28 -5.40
CA TRP A 124 -1.46 12.31 -5.84
C TRP A 124 -0.73 11.68 -4.65
N ARG A 125 -0.51 10.36 -4.72
CA ARG A 125 0.26 9.60 -3.73
C ARG A 125 1.70 10.10 -3.69
N GLY A 126 2.23 10.33 -2.49
CA GLY A 126 3.58 10.86 -2.29
C GLY A 126 3.70 12.39 -2.41
N ALA A 127 2.62 13.12 -2.71
CA ALA A 127 2.60 14.55 -2.47
C ALA A 127 2.83 14.81 -0.96
N ASN A 128 3.59 15.85 -0.62
CA ASN A 128 4.02 16.10 0.76
C ASN A 128 2.83 16.66 1.57
N PHE A 129 1.99 15.78 2.14
CA PHE A 129 0.85 16.14 2.99
C PHE A 129 1.27 16.55 4.41
N ALA A 130 2.51 16.26 4.78
CA ALA A 130 3.07 16.56 6.08
C ALA A 130 3.30 18.08 6.22
N SER A 131 2.26 18.83 6.59
CA SER A 131 2.37 20.03 7.47
C SER A 131 1.11 20.90 7.59
N LEU A 132 0.00 20.68 6.88
CA LEU A 132 -1.03 21.74 6.81
C LEU A 132 -2.47 21.20 6.88
N GLU A 133 -2.99 21.03 8.10
CA GLU A 133 -4.44 20.93 8.37
C GLU A 133 -5.13 22.27 8.08
N ARG A 134 -5.43 22.56 6.82
CA ARG A 134 -6.01 23.85 6.41
C ARG A 134 -7.53 23.88 6.44
N LEU A 135 -8.07 24.51 7.47
CA LEU A 135 -9.50 24.83 7.63
C LEU A 135 -9.99 25.78 6.54
N HIS A 136 -11.02 25.39 5.80
CA HIS A 136 -11.61 26.21 4.73
C HIS A 136 -13.15 26.24 4.81
N LEU A 137 -13.70 27.46 4.93
CA LEU A 137 -15.14 27.67 4.87
C LEU A 137 -15.59 27.88 3.42
N HIS A 138 -16.56 27.10 2.96
CA HIS A 138 -17.18 27.29 1.65
C HIS A 138 -18.23 28.40 1.74
N ARG A 139 -18.27 29.31 0.75
CA ARG A 139 -19.22 30.47 0.67
C ARG A 139 -20.42 30.19 -0.22
N PHE A 140 -20.64 28.92 -0.55
CA PHE A 140 -21.55 28.44 -1.57
C PHE A 140 -22.01 27.04 -1.16
N GLU A 141 -23.16 26.64 -1.67
CA GLU A 141 -23.58 25.23 -1.59
C GLU A 141 -22.64 24.40 -2.43
N MET A 142 -22.18 23.29 -1.88
CA MET A 142 -21.29 22.38 -2.59
C MET A 142 -21.75 20.95 -2.45
N ALA A 143 -21.40 20.14 -3.43
CA ALA A 143 -21.40 18.72 -3.32
C ALA A 143 -20.11 18.16 -3.90
N SER A 144 -19.64 17.11 -3.26
CA SER A 144 -18.48 16.34 -3.67
C SER A 144 -18.91 14.89 -3.80
N ALA A 145 -18.38 14.21 -4.80
CA ALA A 145 -18.52 12.77 -4.94
C ALA A 145 -17.16 12.14 -5.20
N ILE A 146 -16.85 11.08 -4.47
CA ILE A 146 -15.55 10.42 -4.51
C ILE A 146 -15.52 9.51 -5.74
N VAL A 147 -14.59 9.77 -6.66
CA VAL A 147 -14.39 8.94 -7.86
C VAL A 147 -13.45 7.78 -7.51
N THR A 148 -12.32 8.07 -6.88
CA THR A 148 -11.32 7.08 -6.44
C THR A 148 -10.74 7.45 -5.08
N GLY A 149 -10.21 6.46 -4.35
CA GLY A 149 -9.66 6.62 -3.02
C GLY A 149 -10.72 6.77 -1.92
N GLU A 150 -10.25 7.31 -0.81
CA GLU A 150 -11.01 7.64 0.39
C GLU A 150 -10.64 9.07 0.82
N LEU A 151 -11.62 9.81 1.33
CA LEU A 151 -11.45 11.15 1.85
C LEU A 151 -12.15 11.25 3.21
N THR A 152 -11.39 11.57 4.24
CA THR A 152 -11.92 11.85 5.58
C THR A 152 -11.99 13.36 5.80
N ASN A 153 -13.21 13.81 6.07
CA ASN A 153 -13.53 15.19 6.36
C ASN A 153 -13.69 15.36 7.87
N HIS A 154 -13.06 16.40 8.42
CA HIS A 154 -13.37 16.84 9.78
C HIS A 154 -14.27 18.07 9.70
N VAL A 155 -15.40 17.98 10.38
CA VAL A 155 -16.37 19.08 10.47
C VAL A 155 -16.08 19.86 11.74
N TRP A 156 -15.90 21.18 11.61
CA TRP A 156 -15.62 22.08 12.72
C TRP A 156 -16.75 23.07 12.90
N ARG A 157 -17.21 23.26 14.13
CA ARG A 157 -18.30 24.18 14.47
C ARG A 157 -17.76 25.48 15.04
N VAL A 158 -18.19 26.64 14.52
CA VAL A 158 -18.00 27.95 15.14
C VAL A 158 -18.84 28.03 16.40
N VAL A 159 -18.18 28.06 17.55
CA VAL A 159 -18.81 28.17 18.87
C VAL A 159 -18.77 29.58 19.44
N GLU A 160 -17.85 30.42 18.95
CA GLU A 160 -17.72 31.81 19.38
C GLU A 160 -17.20 32.68 18.22
N PHE A 161 -17.63 33.94 18.15
CA PHE A 161 -17.12 34.92 17.21
C PHE A 161 -16.94 36.27 17.90
N VAL A 162 -15.70 36.78 17.90
CA VAL A 162 -15.34 38.07 18.50
C VAL A 162 -15.13 39.09 17.37
N PRO A 163 -16.02 40.09 17.21
CA PRO A 163 -15.88 41.12 16.18
C PRO A 163 -14.57 41.91 16.30
N ALA A 164 -14.00 42.32 15.16
CA ALA A 164 -12.70 43.01 15.14
C ALA A 164 -12.68 44.31 15.96
N ASN A 165 -13.82 45.00 16.08
CA ASN A 165 -13.99 46.22 16.89
C ASN A 165 -14.11 45.95 18.40
N GLU A 166 -14.30 44.70 18.81
CA GLU A 166 -14.44 44.26 20.21
C GLU A 166 -13.20 43.51 20.73
N LEU A 167 -12.15 43.36 19.90
CA LEU A 167 -10.86 42.82 20.31
C LEU A 167 -10.14 43.80 21.27
N VAL A 168 -10.40 43.67 22.57
CA VAL A 168 -9.74 44.48 23.63
C VAL A 168 -8.35 43.90 23.95
N ARG A 169 -7.35 44.78 24.18
CA ARG A 169 -6.02 44.36 24.68
C ARG A 169 -6.18 43.56 25.99
N GLY A 170 -5.91 42.26 25.95
CA GLY A 170 -5.91 41.37 27.13
C GLY A 170 -6.78 40.12 27.02
N MET A 171 -7.60 39.97 25.97
CA MET A 171 -8.22 38.67 25.66
C MET A 171 -7.15 37.70 25.14
N ASP A 172 -7.00 36.55 25.81
CA ASP A 172 -6.10 35.49 25.37
C ASP A 172 -6.76 34.69 24.25
N LEU A 173 -6.51 35.13 23.01
CA LEU A 173 -6.89 34.45 21.77
C LEU A 173 -5.68 33.74 21.15
N SER A 174 -4.67 33.41 21.97
CA SER A 174 -3.47 32.72 21.49
C SER A 174 -3.87 31.42 20.77
N PRO A 175 -3.21 31.08 19.65
CA PRO A 175 -3.49 29.84 18.95
C PRO A 175 -3.36 28.67 19.92
N THR A 176 -4.33 27.75 19.90
CA THR A 176 -4.28 26.54 20.71
C THR A 176 -3.09 25.70 20.26
N ILE A 177 -2.18 25.33 21.17
CA ILE A 177 -0.97 24.54 20.89
C ILE A 177 -1.08 23.19 21.62
N GLY A 178 -0.63 22.09 20.99
CA GLY A 178 -0.62 20.75 21.59
C GLY A 178 -1.93 19.97 21.38
N GLU A 179 -2.25 19.00 22.25
CA GLU A 179 -3.44 18.13 22.12
C GLU A 179 -4.77 18.90 22.00
N GLN A 180 -4.87 20.08 22.61
CA GLN A 180 -6.05 20.94 22.52
C GLN A 180 -6.29 21.52 21.11
N ALA A 181 -5.26 21.61 20.27
CA ALA A 181 -5.38 22.06 18.87
C ALA A 181 -6.17 21.08 17.98
N HIS A 182 -6.30 19.82 18.41
CA HIS A 182 -7.09 18.80 17.71
C HIS A 182 -8.58 18.88 18.02
N THR A 183 -9.00 19.58 19.08
CA THR A 183 -10.41 19.66 19.50
C THR A 183 -10.97 21.08 19.50
N ARG A 184 -10.15 22.13 19.66
CA ARG A 184 -10.58 23.54 19.62
C ARG A 184 -9.54 24.44 18.94
N ARG A 185 -9.98 25.37 18.09
CA ARG A 185 -9.11 26.28 17.32
C ARG A 185 -9.63 27.71 17.29
N THR A 186 -8.71 28.66 17.21
CA THR A 186 -9.01 30.09 17.04
C THR A 186 -8.53 30.54 15.66
N MET A 187 -9.37 31.24 14.89
CA MET A 187 -9.08 31.60 13.50
C MET A 187 -9.58 33.00 13.13
N PRO A 188 -8.81 33.79 12.37
CA PRO A 188 -9.29 35.07 11.86
C PRO A 188 -10.36 34.90 10.77
N ALA A 189 -11.33 35.81 10.79
CA ALA A 189 -12.45 35.88 9.88
C ALA A 189 -12.39 37.14 9.02
N TYR A 190 -12.71 37.01 7.75
CA TYR A 190 -12.62 38.10 6.79
C TYR A 190 -13.87 38.22 5.94
N ALA A 191 -14.21 39.44 5.54
CA ALA A 191 -15.14 39.69 4.45
C ALA A 191 -14.48 39.25 3.15
N GLY A 192 -15.26 38.68 2.23
CA GLY A 192 -14.77 38.24 0.93
C GLY A 192 -13.97 39.32 0.19
N TYR A 193 -13.18 38.89 -0.79
CA TYR A 193 -12.29 39.79 -1.54
C TYR A 193 -13.03 40.97 -2.19
N ARG A 194 -12.51 42.19 -2.00
CA ARG A 194 -12.89 43.39 -2.75
C ARG A 194 -11.69 43.89 -3.53
N ARG A 195 -11.91 44.32 -4.77
CA ARG A 195 -10.89 45.08 -5.49
C ARG A 195 -10.86 46.49 -4.93
N ASP A 196 -9.68 46.96 -4.54
CA ASP A 196 -9.48 48.37 -4.21
C ASP A 196 -9.46 49.23 -5.48
N ALA A 197 -9.28 50.55 -5.32
CA ALA A 197 -9.26 51.50 -6.43
C ALA A 197 -8.15 51.21 -7.47
N ASN A 198 -7.13 50.42 -7.12
CA ASN A 198 -6.04 50.02 -8.02
C ASN A 198 -6.30 48.67 -8.69
N GLY A 199 -7.42 48.01 -8.38
CA GLY A 199 -7.76 46.69 -8.88
C GLY A 199 -7.21 45.54 -8.03
N ASP A 200 -6.53 45.83 -6.93
CA ASP A 200 -5.90 44.81 -6.07
C ASP A 200 -6.94 44.15 -5.16
N LEU A 201 -6.89 42.83 -5.03
CA LEU A 201 -7.81 42.07 -4.17
C LEU A 201 -7.42 42.26 -2.69
N ARG A 202 -8.21 43.04 -1.96
CA ARG A 202 -8.12 43.20 -0.50
C ARG A 202 -9.17 42.39 0.23
N LYS A 203 -8.83 41.98 1.46
CA LYS A 203 -9.76 41.39 2.42
C LYS A 203 -10.04 42.41 3.53
N THR A 204 -11.20 42.32 4.17
CA THR A 204 -11.51 43.11 5.36
C THR A 204 -11.57 42.18 6.55
N HIS A 205 -10.71 42.36 7.55
CA HIS A 205 -10.78 41.58 8.79
C HIS A 205 -12.09 41.90 9.54
N LEU A 206 -12.87 40.88 9.85
CA LEU A 206 -14.18 41.00 10.50
C LEU A 206 -14.14 40.66 11.99
N GLY A 207 -13.19 39.85 12.43
CA GLY A 207 -13.10 39.36 13.80
C GLY A 207 -12.43 38.00 13.87
N THR A 208 -12.48 37.36 15.03
CA THR A 208 -11.86 36.06 15.30
C THR A 208 -12.94 35.04 15.67
N ALA A 209 -12.95 33.89 15.01
CA ALA A 209 -13.84 32.77 15.32
C ALA A 209 -13.12 31.73 16.18
N VAL A 210 -13.83 31.16 17.15
CA VAL A 210 -13.42 29.97 17.88
C VAL A 210 -14.23 28.78 17.36
N LEU A 211 -13.52 27.74 16.96
CA LEU A 211 -14.02 26.51 16.38
C LEU A 211 -13.84 25.35 17.34
N GLU A 212 -14.81 24.44 17.41
CA GLU A 212 -14.71 23.14 18.07
C GLU A 212 -14.87 22.01 17.06
N ARG A 213 -14.06 20.96 17.19
CA ARG A 213 -14.11 19.80 16.29
C ARG A 213 -15.36 18.98 16.57
N GLY A 214 -16.16 18.78 15.53
CA GLY A 214 -17.31 17.88 15.52
C GLY A 214 -16.94 16.47 15.05
N ALA A 215 -17.93 15.77 14.49
CA ALA A 215 -17.71 14.44 13.93
C ALA A 215 -16.75 14.47 12.72
N SER A 216 -16.04 13.36 12.54
CA SER A 216 -15.28 13.10 11.32
C SER A 216 -16.08 12.12 10.48
N GLU A 217 -16.21 12.40 9.19
CA GLU A 217 -16.92 11.54 8.25
C GLU A 217 -15.97 11.10 7.15
N THR A 218 -15.94 9.80 6.91
CA THR A 218 -15.09 9.18 5.89
C THR A 218 -15.95 8.78 4.71
N PHE A 219 -15.56 9.25 3.53
CA PHE A 219 -16.23 8.99 2.26
C PHE A 219 -15.33 8.15 1.37
N THR A 220 -15.91 7.12 0.75
CA THR A 220 -15.23 6.17 -0.12
C THR A 220 -15.74 6.28 -1.55
N SER A 221 -15.07 5.59 -2.48
CA SER A 221 -15.41 5.63 -3.91
C SER A 221 -16.89 5.30 -4.18
N GLY A 222 -17.60 6.24 -4.80
CA GLY A 222 -19.04 6.17 -5.08
C GLY A 222 -19.89 6.94 -4.07
N ASP A 223 -19.34 7.30 -2.91
CA ASP A 223 -20.05 8.15 -1.95
C ASP A 223 -20.12 9.59 -2.46
N ALA A 224 -21.26 10.21 -2.21
CA ALA A 224 -21.48 11.62 -2.47
C ALA A 224 -22.03 12.31 -1.23
N TYR A 225 -21.49 13.49 -0.93
CA TYR A 225 -21.98 14.35 0.13
C TYR A 225 -22.26 15.74 -0.42
N ALA A 226 -23.19 16.43 0.22
CA ALA A 226 -23.54 17.79 -0.11
C ALA A 226 -23.68 18.58 1.19
N GLN A 227 -23.24 19.82 1.15
CA GLN A 227 -23.30 20.73 2.27
C GLN A 227 -24.05 21.99 1.85
N VAL A 228 -25.05 22.33 2.66
CA VAL A 228 -25.72 23.63 2.63
C VAL A 228 -25.34 24.36 3.91
N LEU A 229 -24.94 25.62 3.75
CA LEU A 229 -24.71 26.52 4.88
C LEU A 229 -26.08 26.97 5.40
N GLU A 230 -26.79 26.09 6.12
CA GLU A 230 -28.02 26.51 6.79
C GLU A 230 -27.71 27.48 7.94
N ASP A 231 -26.53 27.34 8.55
CA ASP A 231 -25.95 28.32 9.46
C ASP A 231 -24.43 28.39 9.24
N ALA A 232 -23.83 29.58 9.27
CA ALA A 232 -22.42 29.88 8.99
C ALA A 232 -21.39 29.27 9.98
N HIS A 233 -21.74 28.14 10.60
CA HIS A 233 -21.01 27.53 11.70
C HIS A 233 -20.09 26.40 11.27
N PHE A 234 -20.10 25.87 10.05
CA PHE A 234 -19.32 24.66 9.72
C PHE A 234 -18.15 24.92 8.79
N VAL A 235 -16.93 24.65 9.26
CA VAL A 235 -15.68 24.68 8.47
C VAL A 235 -15.21 23.25 8.25
N GLU A 236 -14.88 22.90 7.00
CA GLU A 236 -14.38 21.56 6.66
C GLU A 236 -12.86 21.60 6.50
N THR A 237 -12.20 20.56 7.01
CA THR A 237 -10.85 20.18 6.58
C THR A 237 -10.89 18.81 5.93
N ASN A 238 -10.36 18.72 4.71
CA ASN A 238 -9.89 17.46 4.17
C ASN A 238 -8.67 17.06 5.01
N ALA A 239 -8.86 16.10 5.90
CA ALA A 239 -7.86 15.82 6.92
C ALA A 239 -6.97 14.64 6.56
N GLU A 240 -7.56 13.62 5.93
CA GLU A 240 -6.84 12.42 5.53
C GLU A 240 -7.34 11.96 4.17
N THR A 241 -6.40 11.68 3.27
CA THR A 241 -6.70 11.05 1.98
C THR A 241 -6.15 9.64 2.00
N GLY A 242 -7.03 8.66 1.90
CA GLY A 242 -6.66 7.27 1.67
C GLY A 242 -6.38 7.06 0.19
N PHE A 243 -5.14 6.72 -0.16
CA PHE A 243 -4.75 6.27 -1.51
C PHE A 243 -5.10 4.82 -1.77
N ALA A 244 -6.11 4.32 -1.04
CA ALA A 244 -6.71 3.00 -1.18
C ALA A 244 -6.64 2.48 -2.64
N ASN A 245 -7.00 3.31 -3.61
CA ASN A 245 -7.28 2.86 -4.97
C ASN A 245 -6.19 3.19 -6.01
N GLY A 246 -4.92 3.39 -5.60
CA GLY A 246 -3.77 3.52 -6.51
C GLY A 246 -2.92 4.78 -6.26
N ASP A 247 -2.35 5.33 -7.34
CA ASP A 247 -1.47 6.51 -7.30
C ASP A 247 -2.18 7.82 -6.92
N PHE A 248 -3.50 7.83 -6.74
CA PHE A 248 -4.26 9.03 -6.37
C PHE A 248 -5.63 8.75 -5.72
N CYS A 249 -6.10 9.73 -4.93
CA CYS A 249 -7.51 9.90 -4.54
C CYS A 249 -8.11 11.02 -5.40
N SER A 250 -9.39 10.90 -5.81
CA SER A 250 -10.01 11.94 -6.64
C SER A 250 -11.49 12.14 -6.39
N THR A 251 -11.93 13.39 -6.52
CA THR A 251 -13.32 13.79 -6.28
C THR A 251 -13.85 14.68 -7.40
N VAL A 252 -15.08 14.43 -7.82
CA VAL A 252 -15.86 15.40 -8.57
C VAL A 252 -16.44 16.38 -7.58
N TYR A 253 -16.22 17.66 -7.85
CA TYR A 253 -16.64 18.74 -6.97
C TYR A 253 -17.49 19.73 -7.77
N ILE A 254 -18.73 19.88 -7.36
CA ILE A 254 -19.70 20.80 -7.96
C ILE A 254 -20.13 21.78 -6.89
N HIS A 255 -20.09 23.07 -7.19
CA HIS A 255 -20.65 24.06 -6.29
C HIS A 255 -21.56 25.03 -7.02
N GLY A 256 -22.59 25.47 -6.31
CA GLY A 256 -23.55 26.46 -6.77
C GLY A 256 -23.04 27.90 -6.65
N PRO A 257 -23.91 28.88 -6.94
CA PRO A 257 -23.60 30.29 -6.77
C PRO A 257 -23.26 30.61 -5.31
N SER A 258 -22.50 31.69 -5.12
CA SER A 258 -22.18 32.17 -3.76
C SER A 258 -23.46 32.53 -3.02
N LEU A 259 -23.56 32.07 -1.78
CA LEU A 259 -24.63 32.47 -0.88
C LEU A 259 -24.42 33.94 -0.50
N VAL A 260 -25.51 34.70 -0.60
CA VAL A 260 -25.59 36.11 -0.23
C VAL A 260 -26.66 36.28 0.84
N ASP A 261 -26.45 37.20 1.77
CA ASP A 261 -27.45 37.53 2.79
C ASP A 261 -28.70 38.17 2.16
N GLY A 262 -29.75 38.40 2.96
CA GLY A 262 -30.98 39.06 2.50
C GLY A 262 -30.80 40.48 1.95
N ALA A 263 -29.60 41.06 2.07
CA ALA A 263 -29.19 42.34 1.48
C ALA A 263 -28.24 42.18 0.27
N GLY A 264 -28.04 40.95 -0.23
CA GLY A 264 -27.21 40.65 -1.41
C GLY A 264 -25.70 40.64 -1.14
N ARG A 265 -25.26 40.64 0.12
CA ARG A 265 -23.83 40.65 0.51
C ARG A 265 -23.32 39.23 0.71
N SER A 266 -22.12 38.94 0.20
CA SER A 266 -21.47 37.64 0.41
C SER A 266 -21.26 37.37 1.90
N LEU A 267 -21.52 36.13 2.32
CA LEU A 267 -21.21 35.66 3.68
C LEU A 267 -19.70 35.74 3.99
N PRO A 268 -19.31 35.96 5.27
CA PRO A 268 -17.92 36.04 5.72
C PRO A 268 -17.18 34.69 5.59
N ILE A 269 -15.84 34.72 5.49
CA ILE A 269 -14.98 33.53 5.30
C ILE A 269 -13.96 33.43 6.44
N LEU A 270 -13.79 32.22 7.00
CA LEU A 270 -12.76 31.88 7.99
C LEU A 270 -11.50 31.33 7.30
N PHE A 271 -10.30 31.78 7.68
CA PHE A 271 -9.01 31.37 7.09
C PHE A 271 -7.96 31.03 8.15
N GLU A 272 -7.08 30.06 7.86
CA GLU A 272 -5.94 29.66 8.72
C GLU A 272 -4.75 30.63 8.66
N GLU A 273 -4.01 30.71 9.77
CA GLU A 273 -2.87 31.60 10.10
C GLU A 273 -1.67 31.60 9.13
N THR A 274 -1.55 30.68 8.17
CA THR A 274 -0.28 30.53 7.41
C THR A 274 -0.14 31.33 6.12
N LEU A 275 -0.99 32.33 5.84
CA LEU A 275 -0.77 33.16 4.64
C LEU A 275 -0.67 34.68 4.78
N LEU A 276 -1.04 35.35 5.87
CA LEU A 276 -0.80 36.81 5.97
C LEU A 276 -0.77 37.31 7.43
N PRO A 277 0.41 37.66 7.99
CA PRO A 277 0.48 38.53 9.17
C PRO A 277 0.36 40.03 8.84
N ASP A 278 0.25 40.40 7.56
CA ASP A 278 0.18 41.80 7.14
C ASP A 278 -1.09 42.06 6.33
N ASP A 279 -1.93 42.99 6.80
CA ASP A 279 -3.14 43.52 6.13
C ASP A 279 -2.88 44.14 4.73
N ASN A 280 -1.65 44.06 4.21
CA ASN A 280 -1.18 44.74 3.00
C ASN A 280 -0.42 43.86 1.99
N LYS A 281 -0.35 42.54 2.16
CA LYS A 281 0.33 41.68 1.15
C LYS A 281 -0.66 41.01 0.19
N LEU A 282 -0.40 41.21 -1.10
CA LEU A 282 -1.09 40.56 -2.22
C LEU A 282 -1.12 39.04 -2.01
N VAL A 283 -2.26 38.40 -2.25
CA VAL A 283 -2.33 36.93 -2.32
C VAL A 283 -1.34 36.48 -3.41
N PRO A 284 -0.38 35.59 -3.11
CA PRO A 284 0.52 35.09 -4.15
C PRO A 284 -0.34 34.45 -5.25
N THR A 285 -0.21 34.97 -6.48
CA THR A 285 -0.87 34.39 -7.65
C THR A 285 -0.32 33.00 -7.86
N ILE A 286 -1.12 31.98 -7.53
CA ILE A 286 -0.79 30.59 -7.86
C ILE A 286 -0.84 30.48 -9.39
N PRO A 287 0.26 30.08 -10.04
CA PRO A 287 0.29 29.99 -11.48
C PRO A 287 -0.67 28.90 -11.98
N ALA A 288 -1.26 29.15 -13.15
CA ALA A 288 -2.05 28.15 -13.85
C ALA A 288 -1.18 26.95 -14.24
N ILE A 289 -1.79 25.76 -14.32
CA ILE A 289 -1.10 24.54 -14.77
C ILE A 289 -0.79 24.69 -16.27
N PRO A 290 0.48 24.50 -16.71
CA PRO A 290 0.80 24.47 -18.13
C PRO A 290 0.02 23.37 -18.88
N VAL A 291 -0.36 23.63 -20.13
CA VAL A 291 -1.18 22.70 -20.94
C VAL A 291 -0.58 21.29 -21.00
N GLU A 292 0.73 21.18 -21.23
CA GLU A 292 1.41 19.88 -21.30
C GLU A 292 1.46 19.15 -19.95
N THR A 293 1.60 19.89 -18.85
CA THR A 293 1.52 19.32 -17.50
C THR A 293 0.11 18.78 -17.23
N LEU A 294 -0.93 19.55 -17.56
CA LEU A 294 -2.32 19.10 -17.42
C LEU A 294 -2.58 17.85 -18.29
N ARG A 295 -2.08 17.83 -19.52
CA ARG A 295 -2.21 16.67 -20.42
C ARG A 295 -1.57 15.42 -19.82
N GLY A 296 -0.36 15.54 -19.27
CA GLY A 296 0.31 14.46 -18.55
C GLY A 296 -0.53 13.94 -17.38
N CYS A 297 -1.05 14.85 -16.54
CA CYS A 297 -1.92 14.50 -15.41
C CYS A 297 -3.18 13.76 -15.86
N LEU A 298 -3.87 14.25 -16.90
CA LEU A 298 -5.11 13.66 -17.41
C LEU A 298 -4.88 12.31 -18.11
N ASN A 299 -3.76 12.15 -18.84
CA ASN A 299 -3.39 10.85 -19.42
C ASN A 299 -3.14 9.81 -18.32
N ARG A 300 -2.32 10.15 -17.32
CA ARG A 300 -2.07 9.28 -16.16
C ARG A 300 -3.37 8.91 -15.47
N TYR A 301 -4.23 9.90 -15.21
CA TYR A 301 -5.53 9.69 -14.58
C TYR A 301 -6.44 8.74 -15.38
N ARG A 302 -6.55 8.95 -16.71
CA ARG A 302 -7.34 8.11 -17.61
C ARG A 302 -6.82 6.67 -17.64
N ASP A 303 -5.51 6.50 -17.79
CA ASP A 303 -4.90 5.18 -17.95
C ASP A 303 -5.10 4.34 -16.68
N THR A 304 -4.95 4.94 -15.49
CA THR A 304 -5.30 4.30 -14.22
C THR A 304 -6.79 3.95 -14.13
N LEU A 305 -7.69 4.84 -14.53
CA LEU A 305 -9.12 4.51 -14.58
C LEU A 305 -9.42 3.36 -15.55
N ASP A 306 -8.75 3.28 -16.70
CA ASP A 306 -8.93 2.20 -17.66
C ASP A 306 -8.51 0.84 -17.09
N GLU A 307 -7.47 0.79 -16.26
CA GLU A 307 -7.08 -0.42 -15.54
C GLU A 307 -8.13 -0.85 -14.52
N ILE A 308 -8.64 0.10 -13.72
CA ILE A 308 -9.71 -0.15 -12.74
C ILE A 308 -10.98 -0.66 -13.44
N LEU A 309 -11.33 -0.09 -14.59
CA LEU A 309 -12.51 -0.47 -15.35
C LEU A 309 -12.37 -1.83 -16.04
N LYS A 310 -11.20 -2.17 -16.59
CA LYS A 310 -10.91 -3.51 -17.12
C LYS A 310 -11.13 -4.59 -16.06
N PHE A 311 -10.72 -4.31 -14.81
CA PHE A 311 -10.96 -5.19 -13.69
C PHE A 311 -12.46 -5.39 -13.41
N TYR A 312 -13.24 -4.31 -13.35
CA TYR A 312 -14.69 -4.38 -13.17
C TYR A 312 -15.38 -5.16 -14.29
N ASP A 313 -15.05 -4.86 -15.53
CA ASP A 313 -15.66 -5.51 -16.70
C ASP A 313 -15.38 -7.00 -16.69
N TRP A 314 -14.17 -7.40 -16.26
CA TRP A 314 -13.81 -8.80 -16.05
C TRP A 314 -14.64 -9.43 -14.91
N LEU A 315 -14.74 -8.77 -13.74
CA LEU A 315 -15.42 -9.29 -12.55
C LEU A 315 -16.91 -9.56 -12.80
N TYR A 316 -17.56 -8.65 -13.53
CA TYR A 316 -19.00 -8.70 -13.81
C TYR A 316 -19.35 -9.38 -15.15
N HIS A 317 -18.37 -9.93 -15.87
CA HIS A 317 -18.60 -10.53 -17.17
C HIS A 317 -19.52 -11.78 -17.11
N PRO A 318 -20.54 -11.91 -17.98
CA PRO A 318 -21.54 -12.98 -17.92
C PRO A 318 -20.99 -14.42 -18.04
N LYS A 319 -19.84 -14.62 -18.68
CA LYS A 319 -19.19 -15.95 -18.77
C LYS A 319 -18.56 -16.39 -17.44
N HIS A 320 -18.12 -15.45 -16.60
CA HIS A 320 -17.51 -15.74 -15.30
C HIS A 320 -18.58 -15.92 -14.21
N GLY A 321 -19.77 -15.31 -14.38
CA GLY A 321 -20.95 -15.52 -13.55
C GLY A 321 -21.62 -16.91 -13.65
N ARG A 322 -21.10 -17.85 -14.47
CA ARG A 322 -21.59 -19.25 -14.55
C ARG A 322 -20.88 -20.19 -13.57
N ASN A 323 -19.69 -19.84 -13.08
CA ASN A 323 -18.98 -20.56 -12.03
C ASN A 323 -18.75 -19.62 -10.85
N LEU A 324 -19.76 -19.51 -9.98
CA LEU A 324 -19.76 -18.59 -8.83
C LEU A 324 -18.51 -18.74 -7.95
N SER A 325 -18.06 -19.98 -7.73
CA SER A 325 -16.85 -20.30 -6.96
C SER A 325 -15.55 -19.85 -7.63
N VAL A 326 -15.44 -19.93 -8.97
CA VAL A 326 -14.26 -19.44 -9.70
C VAL A 326 -14.27 -17.91 -9.78
N GLY A 327 -15.44 -17.29 -9.95
CA GLY A 327 -15.58 -15.84 -9.91
C GLY A 327 -15.25 -15.25 -8.53
N MET A 328 -15.57 -15.95 -7.44
CA MET A 328 -15.22 -15.50 -6.10
C MET A 328 -13.73 -15.69 -5.79
N ILE A 329 -13.16 -16.85 -6.13
CA ILE A 329 -11.73 -17.11 -5.90
C ILE A 329 -10.86 -16.17 -6.76
N ALA A 330 -11.21 -15.96 -8.03
CA ALA A 330 -10.44 -15.07 -8.89
C ALA A 330 -10.72 -13.58 -8.61
N GLY A 331 -11.90 -13.22 -8.08
CA GLY A 331 -12.16 -11.89 -7.51
C GLY A 331 -11.25 -11.59 -6.33
N TYR A 332 -11.19 -12.47 -5.33
CA TYR A 332 -10.28 -12.39 -4.17
C TYR A 332 -8.81 -12.32 -4.57
N LEU A 333 -8.37 -13.17 -5.52
CA LEU A 333 -6.97 -13.21 -5.95
C LEU A 333 -6.55 -11.98 -6.77
N LEU A 334 -7.50 -11.29 -7.40
CA LEU A 334 -7.25 -10.00 -8.01
C LEU A 334 -7.32 -8.86 -6.99
N CYS A 335 -8.14 -8.97 -5.92
CA CYS A 335 -8.03 -8.07 -4.76
C CYS A 335 -6.64 -8.12 -4.12
N GLU A 336 -6.10 -9.32 -3.99
CA GLU A 336 -4.72 -9.60 -3.56
C GLU A 336 -3.68 -9.06 -4.55
N ALA A 337 -3.90 -9.23 -5.87
CA ALA A 337 -2.95 -8.76 -6.88
C ALA A 337 -2.92 -7.23 -7.04
N PHE A 338 -4.08 -6.58 -6.98
CA PHE A 338 -4.17 -5.12 -7.13
C PHE A 338 -3.99 -4.38 -5.80
N LYS A 339 -4.18 -5.06 -4.65
CA LYS A 339 -4.12 -4.49 -3.29
C LYS A 339 -4.92 -3.19 -3.11
N THR A 340 -5.95 -2.97 -3.93
CA THR A 340 -6.82 -1.80 -3.84
C THR A 340 -8.10 -2.14 -3.08
N PRO A 341 -8.52 -1.38 -2.04
CA PRO A 341 -9.79 -1.52 -1.34
C PRO A 341 -11.02 -1.52 -2.25
N HIS A 342 -10.92 -0.95 -3.45
CA HIS A 342 -11.94 -1.07 -4.47
C HIS A 342 -12.19 -2.49 -4.99
N ALA A 343 -11.12 -3.26 -5.24
CA ALA A 343 -11.26 -4.65 -5.62
C ALA A 343 -11.91 -5.43 -4.48
N ILE A 344 -11.49 -5.14 -3.23
CA ILE A 344 -12.02 -5.72 -2.00
C ILE A 344 -13.51 -5.40 -1.82
N ASP A 345 -13.93 -4.15 -1.91
CA ASP A 345 -15.33 -3.72 -1.73
C ASP A 345 -16.25 -4.19 -2.89
N ALA A 346 -15.78 -4.14 -4.15
CA ALA A 346 -16.51 -4.73 -5.27
C ALA A 346 -16.69 -6.25 -5.10
N PHE A 347 -15.67 -6.91 -4.57
CA PHE A 347 -15.69 -8.33 -4.23
C PHE A 347 -16.60 -8.62 -3.03
N GLU A 348 -16.57 -7.82 -1.97
CA GLU A 348 -17.43 -7.94 -0.78
C GLU A 348 -18.90 -7.78 -1.14
N ARG A 349 -19.24 -6.79 -1.97
CA ARG A 349 -20.61 -6.62 -2.49
C ARG A 349 -21.05 -7.82 -3.31
N ARG A 350 -20.17 -8.35 -4.18
CA ARG A 350 -20.45 -9.55 -4.97
C ARG A 350 -20.56 -10.81 -4.09
N TYR A 351 -19.79 -10.89 -3.02
CA TYR A 351 -19.81 -11.94 -2.01
C TYR A 351 -21.15 -11.95 -1.28
N ASP A 352 -21.61 -10.79 -0.79
CA ASP A 352 -22.90 -10.65 -0.11
C ASP A 352 -24.07 -11.04 -1.02
N GLU A 353 -24.02 -10.67 -2.31
CA GLU A 353 -25.03 -11.10 -3.31
C GLU A 353 -25.05 -12.61 -3.57
N CYS A 354 -23.90 -13.28 -3.47
CA CYS A 354 -23.74 -14.68 -3.84
C CYS A 354 -23.94 -15.65 -2.67
N LYS A 355 -23.76 -15.18 -1.43
CA LYS A 355 -23.79 -15.99 -0.21
C LYS A 355 -25.08 -16.78 -0.05
N ASP A 356 -26.22 -16.10 -0.08
CA ASP A 356 -27.52 -16.74 0.11
C ASP A 356 -27.87 -17.74 -0.99
N VAL A 357 -27.38 -17.52 -2.22
CA VAL A 357 -27.61 -18.42 -3.35
C VAL A 357 -26.78 -19.70 -3.18
N LEU A 358 -25.54 -19.58 -2.73
CA LEU A 358 -24.64 -20.72 -2.51
C LEU A 358 -25.08 -21.58 -1.32
N GLU A 359 -25.42 -20.97 -0.19
CA GLU A 359 -25.89 -21.71 1.00
C GLU A 359 -27.19 -22.46 0.73
N ARG A 360 -28.13 -21.85 -0.01
CA ARG A 360 -29.37 -22.52 -0.44
C ARG A 360 -29.10 -23.67 -1.40
N SER A 361 -28.19 -23.47 -2.35
CA SER A 361 -27.83 -24.50 -3.33
C SER A 361 -27.11 -25.69 -2.69
N GLU A 362 -26.20 -25.46 -1.76
CA GLU A 362 -25.52 -26.52 -1.01
C GLU A 362 -26.51 -27.37 -0.20
N ARG A 363 -27.43 -26.70 0.51
CA ARG A 363 -28.47 -27.35 1.30
C ARG A 363 -29.37 -28.23 0.42
N ALA A 364 -29.80 -27.70 -0.72
CA ALA A 364 -30.61 -28.44 -1.68
C ALA A 364 -29.89 -29.68 -2.24
N VAL A 365 -28.59 -29.58 -2.57
CA VAL A 365 -27.79 -30.73 -3.03
C VAL A 365 -27.64 -31.78 -1.93
N ARG A 366 -27.40 -31.35 -0.68
CA ARG A 366 -27.30 -32.24 0.46
C ARG A 366 -28.60 -32.99 0.72
N ASP A 367 -29.73 -32.30 0.66
CA ASP A 367 -31.04 -32.93 0.85
C ASP A 367 -31.39 -33.93 -0.26
N LEU A 368 -30.93 -33.67 -1.50
CA LEU A 368 -31.03 -34.63 -2.61
C LEU A 368 -30.14 -35.86 -2.40
N ILE A 369 -28.90 -35.68 -1.92
CA ILE A 369 -27.95 -36.78 -1.65
C ILE A 369 -28.41 -37.65 -0.47
N GLU A 370 -29.00 -37.04 0.55
CA GLU A 370 -29.53 -37.73 1.73
C GLU A 370 -30.94 -38.31 1.52
N GLY A 371 -31.52 -38.14 0.33
CA GLY A 371 -32.86 -38.64 -0.01
C GLY A 371 -34.01 -37.92 0.70
N ARG A 372 -33.74 -36.75 1.29
CA ARG A 372 -34.74 -35.89 1.96
C ARG A 372 -35.60 -35.11 0.98
N THR A 373 -35.21 -35.03 -0.29
CA THR A 373 -35.97 -34.35 -1.36
C THR A 373 -35.85 -35.12 -2.68
N ASN A 374 -36.87 -35.02 -3.54
CA ASN A 374 -36.89 -35.72 -4.83
C ASN A 374 -36.31 -34.83 -5.96
N PRO A 375 -35.33 -35.32 -6.76
CA PRO A 375 -34.77 -34.59 -7.90
C PRO A 375 -35.81 -34.10 -8.93
N ALA A 376 -36.96 -34.76 -9.01
CA ALA A 376 -38.07 -34.38 -9.91
C ALA A 376 -38.67 -33.00 -9.60
N HIS A 377 -38.35 -32.42 -8.44
CA HIS A 377 -38.84 -31.09 -8.03
C HIS A 377 -37.93 -29.95 -8.53
N LEU A 378 -36.82 -30.25 -9.22
CA LEU A 378 -35.92 -29.24 -9.79
C LEU A 378 -36.44 -28.77 -11.16
N ASN A 379 -36.94 -27.53 -11.24
CA ASN A 379 -37.40 -26.90 -12.49
C ASN A 379 -36.21 -26.54 -13.41
N ASP A 380 -36.28 -26.89 -14.70
CA ASP A 380 -35.20 -26.60 -15.67
C ASP A 380 -35.13 -25.15 -16.15
N ASP A 381 -36.16 -24.35 -15.91
CA ASP A 381 -36.18 -22.92 -16.29
C ASP A 381 -35.74 -21.98 -15.15
N ASP A 382 -35.59 -22.50 -13.93
CA ASP A 382 -35.05 -21.75 -12.80
C ASP A 382 -33.51 -21.84 -12.76
N ARG A 383 -32.86 -20.69 -12.61
CA ARG A 383 -31.39 -20.56 -12.60
C ARG A 383 -30.79 -21.22 -11.36
N ASN A 384 -31.49 -21.22 -10.23
CA ASN A 384 -30.98 -21.77 -8.96
C ASN A 384 -30.97 -23.31 -8.97
N THR A 385 -32.00 -23.93 -9.52
CA THR A 385 -32.12 -25.39 -9.69
C THR A 385 -31.14 -25.96 -10.73
N ARG A 386 -30.80 -25.20 -11.77
CA ARG A 386 -29.70 -25.57 -12.70
C ARG A 386 -28.35 -25.69 -11.99
N TYR A 387 -28.07 -24.77 -11.07
CA TYR A 387 -26.84 -24.81 -10.28
C TYR A 387 -26.81 -26.01 -9.32
N VAL A 388 -27.94 -26.30 -8.67
CA VAL A 388 -28.14 -27.50 -7.84
C VAL A 388 -27.90 -28.78 -8.65
N ARG A 389 -28.38 -28.88 -9.90
CA ARG A 389 -28.12 -30.05 -10.77
C ARG A 389 -26.64 -30.21 -11.12
N LEU A 390 -25.94 -29.12 -11.42
CA LEU A 390 -24.51 -29.15 -11.72
C LEU A 390 -23.69 -29.63 -10.52
N LEU A 391 -24.00 -29.12 -9.33
CA LEU A 391 -23.36 -29.55 -8.09
C LEU A 391 -23.69 -31.02 -7.76
N LEU A 392 -24.93 -31.44 -7.95
CA LEU A 392 -25.33 -32.84 -7.76
C LEU A 392 -24.63 -33.78 -8.74
N ALA A 393 -24.49 -33.40 -10.01
CA ALA A 393 -23.73 -34.17 -10.99
C ALA A 393 -22.26 -34.29 -10.59
N LYS A 394 -21.68 -33.20 -10.07
CA LYS A 394 -20.30 -33.18 -9.58
C LYS A 394 -20.13 -34.04 -8.32
N ALA A 395 -21.07 -34.00 -7.40
CA ALA A 395 -21.12 -34.85 -6.21
C ALA A 395 -21.19 -36.33 -6.60
N ASN A 396 -22.05 -36.68 -7.54
CA ASN A 396 -22.19 -38.05 -8.05
C ASN A 396 -20.94 -38.54 -8.77
N SER A 397 -20.17 -37.64 -9.39
CA SER A 397 -18.88 -37.96 -10.03
C SER A 397 -17.69 -37.99 -9.05
N TYR A 398 -17.90 -37.67 -7.77
CA TYR A 398 -16.80 -37.59 -6.82
C TYR A 398 -16.27 -38.99 -6.48
N PRO A 399 -14.94 -39.25 -6.56
CA PRO A 399 -14.38 -40.59 -6.40
C PRO A 399 -14.69 -41.26 -5.06
N LYS A 400 -14.90 -40.47 -3.99
CA LYS A 400 -15.24 -40.95 -2.64
C LYS A 400 -16.76 -41.06 -2.41
N GLY A 401 -17.57 -40.77 -3.43
CA GLY A 401 -19.03 -40.80 -3.39
C GLY A 401 -19.67 -39.47 -2.99
N ALA A 402 -20.93 -39.26 -3.42
CA ALA A 402 -21.64 -38.00 -3.27
C ALA A 402 -21.85 -37.56 -1.81
N ARG A 403 -21.99 -38.51 -0.89
CA ARG A 403 -22.16 -38.22 0.54
C ARG A 403 -20.89 -37.63 1.16
N ILE A 404 -19.73 -38.23 0.87
CA ILE A 404 -18.42 -37.71 1.30
C ILE A 404 -18.13 -36.38 0.59
N TRP A 405 -18.54 -36.23 -0.68
CA TRP A 405 -18.46 -34.93 -1.37
C TRP A 405 -19.25 -33.84 -0.66
N ALA A 406 -20.46 -34.11 -0.17
CA ALA A 406 -21.27 -33.11 0.53
C ALA A 406 -20.68 -32.72 1.89
N GLU A 407 -20.00 -33.65 2.56
CA GLU A 407 -19.25 -33.40 3.78
C GLU A 407 -17.99 -32.56 3.50
N ASP A 408 -17.18 -32.95 2.51
CA ASP A 408 -15.96 -32.25 2.07
C ASP A 408 -16.27 -30.84 1.51
N TYR A 409 -17.28 -30.74 0.64
CA TYR A 409 -17.72 -29.49 0.01
C TYR A 409 -18.31 -28.56 1.06
N GLY A 410 -19.19 -29.04 1.95
CA GLY A 410 -19.74 -28.21 3.02
C GLY A 410 -18.71 -27.80 4.08
N ALA A 411 -17.67 -28.60 4.31
CA ALA A 411 -16.52 -28.20 5.13
C ALA A 411 -15.72 -27.09 4.43
N LEU A 412 -15.47 -27.24 3.12
CA LEU A 412 -14.80 -26.22 2.30
C LEU A 412 -15.60 -24.92 2.25
N THR A 413 -16.92 -24.96 1.99
CA THR A 413 -17.74 -23.75 2.00
C THR A 413 -17.75 -23.12 3.39
N LYS A 414 -17.90 -23.89 4.48
CA LYS A 414 -17.87 -23.35 5.85
C LYS A 414 -16.53 -22.74 6.24
N GLU A 415 -15.41 -23.35 5.82
CA GLU A 415 -14.08 -22.78 6.02
C GLU A 415 -13.90 -21.51 5.17
N MET A 416 -14.35 -21.51 3.91
CA MET A 416 -14.43 -20.29 3.09
C MET A 416 -15.30 -19.21 3.77
N TRP A 417 -16.48 -19.55 4.33
CA TRP A 417 -17.37 -18.60 5.00
C TRP A 417 -16.80 -18.07 6.33
N ARG A 418 -16.14 -18.92 7.12
CA ARG A 418 -15.40 -18.50 8.32
C ARG A 418 -14.25 -17.58 7.97
N TYR A 419 -13.55 -17.88 6.88
CA TYR A 419 -12.43 -17.11 6.38
C TYR A 419 -12.84 -15.75 5.83
N PHE A 420 -13.84 -15.69 4.93
CA PHE A 420 -14.39 -14.45 4.41
C PHE A 420 -15.14 -13.64 5.47
N GLY A 421 -15.74 -14.30 6.47
CA GLY A 421 -16.27 -13.64 7.67
C GLY A 421 -15.19 -13.03 8.57
N ALA A 422 -13.97 -13.59 8.57
CA ALA A 422 -12.82 -13.04 9.29
C ALA A 422 -12.16 -11.86 8.56
N ILE A 423 -12.31 -11.75 7.23
CA ILE A 423 -11.92 -10.54 6.45
C ILE A 423 -12.65 -9.29 6.95
N ARG A 424 -13.92 -9.41 7.40
CA ARG A 424 -14.66 -8.31 8.05
C ARG A 424 -14.10 -7.88 9.41
N GLY A 425 -13.22 -8.67 10.03
CA GLY A 425 -12.78 -8.49 11.40
C GLY A 425 -11.31 -8.11 11.51
N GLU A 426 -10.40 -8.92 10.98
CA GLU A 426 -8.96 -8.76 11.17
C GLU A 426 -8.20 -9.44 10.02
N MET A 427 -7.82 -8.64 9.02
CA MET A 427 -6.95 -9.05 7.93
C MET A 427 -5.50 -9.08 8.45
N ASN A 428 -4.93 -10.27 8.76
CA ASN A 428 -3.45 -10.51 8.73
C ASN A 428 -2.89 -11.88 9.18
N SER A 429 -3.63 -13.00 9.34
CA SER A 429 -2.98 -14.19 9.96
C SER A 429 -3.19 -15.61 9.38
N ARG A 430 -3.94 -15.88 8.30
CA ARG A 430 -4.24 -17.29 7.93
C ARG A 430 -4.31 -17.65 6.43
N ILE A 431 -3.25 -17.39 5.65
CA ILE A 431 -3.20 -17.62 4.18
C ILE A 431 -2.88 -19.08 3.74
N THR A 432 -2.71 -20.04 4.65
CA THR A 432 -2.00 -21.31 4.34
C THR A 432 -2.77 -22.41 3.58
N VAL A 433 -4.08 -22.30 3.32
CA VAL A 433 -4.91 -23.49 2.97
C VAL A 433 -5.25 -23.66 1.46
N LEU A 434 -5.13 -22.63 0.61
CA LEU A 434 -5.57 -22.73 -0.81
C LEU A 434 -4.45 -22.72 -1.87
N LYS A 435 -3.20 -22.53 -1.46
CA LYS A 435 -2.02 -22.48 -2.35
C LYS A 435 -1.83 -23.71 -3.27
N PRO A 436 -2.06 -24.96 -2.83
CA PRO A 436 -1.81 -26.15 -3.67
C PRO A 436 -2.78 -26.31 -4.85
N VAL A 437 -4.02 -25.79 -4.72
CA VAL A 437 -5.05 -25.87 -5.78
C VAL A 437 -4.80 -24.81 -6.86
N TRP A 438 -4.20 -23.67 -6.48
CA TRP A 438 -3.80 -22.58 -7.37
C TRP A 438 -2.64 -22.96 -8.30
N ASP A 439 -1.62 -23.63 -7.74
CA ASP A 439 -0.41 -24.00 -8.47
C ASP A 439 -0.66 -24.96 -9.64
N GLY A 440 -1.70 -25.81 -9.54
CA GLY A 440 -2.03 -26.81 -10.57
C GLY A 440 -2.82 -26.30 -11.78
N VAL A 441 -3.57 -25.18 -11.66
CA VAL A 441 -4.57 -24.79 -12.66
C VAL A 441 -4.28 -23.46 -13.35
N VAL A 442 -3.66 -22.49 -12.67
CA VAL A 442 -3.61 -21.08 -13.16
C VAL A 442 -2.21 -20.61 -13.57
N LYS A 443 -1.12 -21.13 -12.96
CA LYS A 443 0.27 -20.75 -13.30
C LYS A 443 0.66 -20.98 -14.78
N ARG A 444 -0.17 -21.65 -15.59
CA ARG A 444 0.09 -21.90 -17.02
C ARG A 444 -0.46 -20.83 -18.00
N LYS A 445 -1.21 -19.79 -17.58
CA LYS A 445 -1.94 -18.94 -18.56
C LYS A 445 -2.11 -17.43 -18.29
N LEU A 446 -1.21 -16.73 -17.59
CA LEU A 446 -1.27 -15.26 -17.50
C LEU A 446 0.05 -14.57 -17.91
N PRO A 447 0.01 -13.58 -18.83
CA PRO A 447 1.18 -12.79 -19.23
C PRO A 447 1.29 -11.47 -18.42
N GLY A 448 2.44 -11.28 -17.72
CA GLY A 448 3.06 -10.02 -17.23
C GLY A 448 2.21 -9.06 -16.34
N GLY A 449 2.60 -8.64 -15.14
CA GLY A 449 3.86 -8.71 -14.42
C GLY A 449 3.64 -8.57 -12.91
N MET A 450 4.17 -9.54 -12.16
CA MET A 450 4.59 -9.48 -10.76
C MET A 450 5.87 -10.29 -10.72
N HIS A 451 7.00 -9.65 -10.37
CA HIS A 451 8.38 -10.15 -10.44
C HIS A 451 8.54 -11.62 -10.87
N TYR A 452 8.54 -11.86 -12.18
CA TYR A 452 8.76 -13.17 -12.80
C TYR A 452 10.27 -13.52 -12.85
N GLY A 453 10.95 -13.40 -11.72
CA GLY A 453 12.40 -13.59 -11.57
C GLY A 453 12.75 -14.42 -10.34
N HIS A 454 14.04 -14.52 -10.02
CA HIS A 454 14.54 -15.30 -8.89
C HIS A 454 13.96 -14.82 -7.56
N VAL A 455 13.95 -13.50 -7.33
CA VAL A 455 13.40 -12.88 -6.11
C VAL A 455 11.97 -13.37 -5.81
N GLY A 456 11.09 -13.43 -6.81
CA GLY A 456 9.71 -13.88 -6.61
C GLY A 456 9.60 -15.33 -6.13
N ALA A 457 10.40 -16.22 -6.72
CA ALA A 457 10.46 -17.62 -6.29
C ALA A 457 11.14 -17.78 -4.91
N MET A 458 12.16 -16.97 -4.62
CA MET A 458 12.85 -16.96 -3.33
C MET A 458 11.94 -16.47 -2.22
N ILE A 459 11.12 -15.43 -2.46
CA ILE A 459 10.10 -14.94 -1.53
C ILE A 459 9.04 -16.03 -1.31
N GLU A 460 8.57 -16.70 -2.36
CA GLU A 460 7.62 -17.83 -2.23
C GLU A 460 8.19 -18.95 -1.35
N ALA A 461 9.44 -19.36 -1.60
CA ALA A 461 10.12 -20.37 -0.81
C ALA A 461 10.31 -19.94 0.65
N ALA A 462 10.73 -18.70 0.88
CA ALA A 462 10.90 -18.10 2.21
C ALA A 462 9.59 -18.03 3.00
N PHE A 463 8.46 -17.69 2.36
CA PHE A 463 7.15 -17.67 3.02
C PHE A 463 6.71 -19.05 3.50
N GLU A 464 6.94 -20.09 2.70
CA GLU A 464 6.59 -21.45 3.10
C GLU A 464 7.51 -21.98 4.21
N ALA A 465 8.81 -21.68 4.10
CA ALA A 465 9.80 -21.96 5.13
C ALA A 465 9.47 -21.27 6.46
N ASN A 466 9.05 -20.00 6.43
CA ASN A 466 8.58 -19.26 7.62
C ASN A 466 7.45 -20.01 8.34
N GLY A 467 6.49 -20.56 7.60
CA GLY A 467 5.37 -21.31 8.17
C GLY A 467 5.83 -22.58 8.89
N ILE A 468 6.81 -23.29 8.33
CA ILE A 468 7.43 -24.48 8.95
C ILE A 468 8.19 -24.07 10.21
N ALA A 469 9.05 -23.05 10.12
CA ALA A 469 9.85 -22.54 11.22
C ALA A 469 8.97 -22.11 12.41
N MET A 470 7.92 -21.30 12.17
CA MET A 470 7.03 -20.82 13.22
C MET A 470 6.20 -21.93 13.86
N LYS A 471 5.72 -22.91 13.07
CA LYS A 471 5.02 -24.08 13.61
C LYS A 471 5.89 -24.83 14.63
N HIS A 472 7.16 -25.06 14.31
CA HIS A 472 8.09 -25.75 15.21
C HIS A 472 8.51 -24.87 16.38
N PHE A 473 8.73 -23.58 16.16
CA PHE A 473 9.07 -22.62 17.22
C PHE A 473 7.96 -22.52 18.27
N GLU A 474 6.71 -22.39 17.84
CA GLU A 474 5.54 -22.32 18.72
C GLU A 474 5.33 -23.63 19.50
N ALA A 475 5.50 -24.78 18.84
CA ALA A 475 5.43 -26.08 19.49
C ALA A 475 6.53 -26.24 20.55
N HIS A 476 7.75 -25.79 20.25
CA HIS A 476 8.86 -25.80 21.19
C HIS A 476 8.61 -24.84 22.37
N TRP A 477 8.10 -23.63 22.09
CA TRP A 477 7.71 -22.65 23.11
C TRP A 477 6.67 -23.21 24.09
N ALA A 478 5.68 -23.93 23.57
CA ALA A 478 4.61 -24.58 24.33
C ALA A 478 5.06 -25.80 25.18
N GLY A 479 6.36 -26.12 25.21
CA GLY A 479 6.92 -27.23 25.98
C GLY A 479 7.09 -28.53 25.20
N GLY A 480 6.87 -28.51 23.88
CA GLY A 480 7.23 -29.62 23.00
C GLY A 480 8.74 -29.84 22.96
N GLY A 481 9.17 -31.09 23.04
CA GLY A 481 10.58 -31.46 22.87
C GLY A 481 11.01 -31.28 21.41
N LEU A 482 12.06 -30.50 21.17
CA LEU A 482 12.74 -30.45 19.88
C LEU A 482 13.95 -31.40 19.95
N VAL A 483 14.11 -32.27 18.95
CA VAL A 483 15.30 -33.13 18.85
C VAL A 483 16.39 -32.32 18.18
N ALA A 484 17.42 -31.96 18.96
CA ALA A 484 18.63 -31.33 18.45
C ALA A 484 19.67 -32.41 18.11
N THR A 485 20.38 -32.22 17.01
CA THR A 485 21.53 -33.03 16.57
C THR A 485 22.78 -32.16 16.58
N HIS A 486 23.88 -32.66 17.16
CA HIS A 486 25.16 -31.95 17.12
C HIS A 486 25.86 -32.21 15.78
N LYS A 487 26.18 -31.15 15.03
CA LYS A 487 27.00 -31.25 13.80
C LYS A 487 28.49 -31.33 14.14
N ASP A 488 28.93 -30.51 15.10
CA ASP A 488 30.29 -30.47 15.66
C ASP A 488 30.30 -29.81 17.08
N GLU A 489 31.48 -29.51 17.65
CA GLU A 489 31.64 -28.91 18.99
C GLU A 489 30.95 -27.55 19.16
N HIS A 490 30.66 -26.83 18.06
CA HIS A 490 30.13 -25.46 18.09
C HIS A 490 28.81 -25.28 17.30
N ASN A 491 28.40 -26.28 16.51
CA ASN A 491 27.21 -26.24 15.66
C ASN A 491 26.16 -27.29 16.05
N ILE A 492 24.90 -26.86 16.11
CA ILE A 492 23.74 -27.69 16.44
C ILE A 492 22.73 -27.52 15.31
N ALA A 493 22.26 -28.62 14.74
CA ALA A 493 21.12 -28.65 13.83
C ALA A 493 19.88 -29.13 14.56
N SER A 494 18.71 -28.85 14.00
CA SER A 494 17.48 -29.50 14.38
C SER A 494 16.86 -30.20 13.17
N VAL A 495 15.92 -31.12 13.43
CA VAL A 495 15.10 -31.74 12.37
C VAL A 495 14.32 -30.68 11.55
N VAL A 496 14.20 -29.45 12.08
CA VAL A 496 13.54 -28.33 11.42
C VAL A 496 14.38 -27.78 10.27
N ASP A 497 15.70 -27.74 10.40
CA ASP A 497 16.63 -27.24 9.37
C ASP A 497 16.50 -28.08 8.08
N ASP A 498 16.47 -29.41 8.21
CA ASP A 498 16.26 -30.36 7.09
C ASP A 498 14.89 -30.18 6.42
N GLU A 499 13.82 -30.01 7.21
CA GLU A 499 12.46 -29.84 6.68
C GLU A 499 12.33 -28.53 5.89
N ILE A 500 12.93 -27.45 6.41
CA ILE A 500 12.94 -26.15 5.75
C ILE A 500 13.79 -26.21 4.48
N GLU A 501 15.02 -26.75 4.53
CA GLU A 501 15.88 -26.84 3.35
C GLU A 501 15.23 -27.67 2.24
N GLY A 502 14.63 -28.80 2.61
CA GLY A 502 13.88 -29.66 1.69
C GLY A 502 12.75 -28.91 1.00
N ARG A 503 11.98 -28.11 1.75
CA ARG A 503 10.87 -27.34 1.18
C ARG A 503 11.36 -26.21 0.27
N ILE A 504 12.39 -25.47 0.68
CA ILE A 504 12.99 -24.42 -0.14
C ILE A 504 13.52 -25.02 -1.45
N SER A 505 14.23 -26.15 -1.37
CA SER A 505 14.77 -26.87 -2.53
C SER A 505 13.66 -27.28 -3.51
N GLU A 506 12.55 -27.82 -2.99
CA GLU A 506 11.40 -28.23 -3.80
C GLU A 506 10.79 -27.04 -4.57
N VAL A 507 10.53 -25.93 -3.89
CA VAL A 507 9.93 -24.73 -4.50
C VAL A 507 10.87 -24.14 -5.55
N LEU A 508 12.15 -23.93 -5.21
CA LEU A 508 13.11 -23.27 -6.10
C LEU A 508 13.43 -24.14 -7.32
N LYS A 509 13.59 -25.46 -7.16
CA LYS A 509 13.79 -26.38 -8.30
C LYS A 509 12.54 -26.51 -9.16
N GLY A 510 11.35 -26.33 -8.58
CA GLY A 510 10.10 -26.28 -9.32
C GLY A 510 10.05 -25.11 -10.31
N HIS A 511 10.57 -23.95 -9.92
CA HIS A 511 10.64 -22.75 -10.78
C HIS A 511 11.87 -22.75 -11.70
N PHE A 512 13.03 -23.17 -11.18
CA PHE A 512 14.31 -23.10 -11.88
C PHE A 512 15.05 -24.45 -11.85
N PRO A 513 14.59 -25.46 -12.62
CA PRO A 513 15.18 -26.81 -12.59
C PRO A 513 16.65 -26.88 -13.00
N SER A 514 17.14 -25.88 -13.74
CA SER A 514 18.53 -25.82 -14.22
C SER A 514 19.51 -25.21 -13.21
N HIS A 515 19.03 -24.57 -12.15
CA HIS A 515 19.89 -23.91 -11.18
C HIS A 515 20.41 -24.92 -10.17
N ARG A 516 21.67 -24.79 -9.77
CA ARG A 516 22.19 -25.58 -8.65
C ARG A 516 21.54 -25.16 -7.35
N PHE A 517 21.57 -26.06 -6.38
CA PHE A 517 21.10 -25.78 -5.03
C PHE A 517 22.23 -26.14 -4.07
N TYR A 518 22.69 -25.17 -3.31
CA TYR A 518 23.68 -25.33 -2.27
C TYR A 518 23.06 -24.89 -0.94
N GLY A 519 22.64 -25.86 -0.13
CA GLY A 519 22.15 -25.62 1.23
C GLY A 519 23.23 -25.87 2.28
N GLU A 520 23.10 -25.25 3.45
CA GLU A 520 23.94 -25.52 4.62
C GLU A 520 23.97 -27.01 4.97
N GLU A 521 22.81 -27.68 4.99
CA GLU A 521 22.68 -29.03 5.54
C GLU A 521 23.21 -30.10 4.60
N HIS A 522 22.89 -29.99 3.30
CA HIS A 522 23.21 -31.04 2.32
C HIS A 522 24.33 -30.67 1.34
N GLY A 523 24.83 -29.44 1.37
CA GLY A 523 25.88 -28.97 0.48
C GLY A 523 25.42 -28.81 -0.98
N ASP A 524 26.38 -28.54 -1.88
CA ASP A 524 26.14 -28.59 -3.33
C ASP A 524 26.29 -30.04 -3.81
N PRO A 525 25.22 -30.69 -4.34
CA PRO A 525 25.32 -32.04 -4.88
C PRO A 525 26.18 -32.10 -6.15
N ASN A 526 26.45 -30.97 -6.80
CA ASN A 526 27.23 -30.87 -8.03
C ASN A 526 28.62 -30.28 -7.79
N ARG A 527 29.62 -31.15 -7.69
CA ARG A 527 31.03 -30.76 -7.47
C ARG A 527 31.79 -30.31 -8.74
N ALA A 528 31.14 -30.29 -9.90
CA ALA A 528 31.80 -29.87 -11.14
C ALA A 528 32.07 -28.35 -11.15
N LEU A 529 33.17 -27.93 -11.78
CA LEU A 529 33.42 -26.51 -12.04
C LEU A 529 32.24 -25.92 -12.84
N PRO A 530 31.63 -24.81 -12.38
CA PRO A 530 30.50 -24.20 -13.06
C PRO A 530 30.91 -23.49 -14.36
N ALA A 531 30.00 -23.45 -15.32
CA ALA A 531 30.15 -22.68 -16.55
C ALA A 531 29.87 -21.19 -16.30
N VAL A 532 30.46 -20.30 -17.12
CA VAL A 532 30.13 -18.86 -17.07
C VAL A 532 28.64 -18.66 -17.34
N GLY A 533 27.97 -17.88 -16.49
CA GLY A 533 26.52 -17.65 -16.53
C GLY A 533 25.68 -18.74 -15.87
N GLU A 534 26.31 -19.82 -15.34
CA GLU A 534 25.60 -20.82 -14.56
C GLU A 534 25.15 -20.23 -13.22
N ARG A 535 23.98 -20.64 -12.75
CA ARG A 535 23.34 -20.07 -11.56
C ARG A 535 23.13 -21.10 -10.46
N ARG A 536 23.19 -20.65 -9.22
CA ARG A 536 22.87 -21.44 -8.03
C ARG A 536 22.03 -20.66 -7.03
N PHE A 537 21.25 -21.39 -6.25
CA PHE A 537 20.73 -20.91 -4.98
C PHE A 537 21.68 -21.32 -3.86
N LEU A 538 22.00 -20.38 -2.99
CA LEU A 538 22.77 -20.57 -1.77
C LEU A 538 21.83 -20.32 -0.58
N VAL A 539 21.66 -21.31 0.29
CA VAL A 539 20.57 -21.33 1.28
C VAL A 539 21.08 -21.65 2.67
N ASP A 540 20.68 -20.84 3.64
CA ASP A 540 20.67 -21.18 5.06
C ASP A 540 19.20 -21.35 5.49
N PRO A 541 18.76 -22.58 5.82
CA PRO A 541 17.38 -22.84 6.17
C PRO A 541 17.00 -22.29 7.56
N LEU A 542 17.96 -22.03 8.45
CA LEU A 542 17.69 -21.55 9.81
C LEU A 542 18.94 -20.89 10.46
N ASP A 543 19.33 -19.73 9.95
CA ASP A 543 20.40 -18.94 10.55
C ASP A 543 19.99 -18.50 11.96
N GLY A 544 20.81 -18.88 12.95
CA GLY A 544 20.49 -18.70 14.36
C GLY A 544 19.83 -19.91 15.02
N THR A 545 20.12 -21.15 14.59
CA THR A 545 19.61 -22.40 15.22
C THR A 545 19.75 -22.41 16.74
N ARG A 546 20.84 -21.86 17.29
CA ARG A 546 21.02 -21.72 18.76
C ARG A 546 19.97 -20.82 19.39
N ASN A 547 19.61 -19.71 18.74
CA ASN A 547 18.55 -18.83 19.20
C ASN A 547 17.20 -19.56 19.15
N PHE A 548 16.91 -20.26 18.04
CA PHE A 548 15.71 -21.07 17.90
C PHE A 548 15.55 -22.08 19.05
N LEU A 549 16.60 -22.85 19.35
CA LEU A 549 16.63 -23.84 20.45
C LEU A 549 16.54 -23.19 21.84
N CYS A 550 17.11 -22.00 22.01
CA CYS A 550 16.99 -21.21 23.24
C CYS A 550 15.69 -20.40 23.31
N ARG A 551 14.75 -20.60 22.37
CA ARG A 551 13.47 -19.87 22.29
C ARG A 551 13.65 -18.36 22.18
N ARG A 552 14.70 -17.93 21.51
CA ARG A 552 14.92 -16.52 21.14
C ARG A 552 14.40 -16.30 19.73
N GLU A 553 13.84 -15.11 19.48
CA GLU A 553 13.16 -14.78 18.23
C GLU A 553 14.14 -14.34 17.13
N GLU A 554 15.42 -14.15 17.45
CA GLU A 554 16.48 -13.72 16.55
C GLU A 554 17.03 -14.88 15.71
N PHE A 555 16.20 -15.44 14.82
CA PHE A 555 16.58 -16.42 13.80
C PHE A 555 15.96 -16.04 12.45
N CYS A 556 16.53 -16.49 11.34
CA CYS A 556 16.03 -16.17 10.01
C CYS A 556 16.25 -17.31 9.00
N ILE A 557 15.63 -17.17 7.82
CA ILE A 557 15.92 -18.00 6.64
C ILE A 557 16.63 -17.09 5.63
N ALA A 558 17.76 -17.53 5.09
CA ALA A 558 18.54 -16.77 4.12
C ALA A 558 18.62 -17.52 2.78
N ILE A 559 18.30 -16.82 1.69
CA ILE A 559 18.35 -17.36 0.34
C ILE A 559 19.04 -16.33 -0.55
N ALA A 560 20.12 -16.73 -1.21
CA ALA A 560 20.79 -15.94 -2.23
C ALA A 560 20.71 -16.65 -3.59
N CYS A 561 20.52 -15.90 -4.67
CA CYS A 561 20.80 -16.39 -6.02
C CYS A 561 22.15 -15.84 -6.46
N GLN A 562 22.99 -16.71 -7.03
CA GLN A 562 24.33 -16.36 -7.49
C GLN A 562 24.53 -16.82 -8.93
N GLU A 563 25.29 -16.02 -9.68
CA GLU A 563 25.72 -16.32 -11.04
C GLU A 563 27.25 -16.46 -11.08
N TRP A 564 27.75 -17.49 -11.77
CA TRP A 564 29.17 -17.71 -11.94
C TRP A 564 29.73 -16.81 -13.05
N ASN A 565 30.69 -15.96 -12.73
CA ASN A 565 31.28 -15.02 -13.69
C ASN A 565 32.56 -15.55 -14.38
N GLY A 566 32.96 -16.79 -14.10
CA GLY A 566 34.21 -17.40 -14.60
C GLY A 566 35.34 -17.48 -13.57
N VAL A 567 35.29 -16.66 -12.51
CA VAL A 567 36.29 -16.66 -11.43
C VAL A 567 35.67 -16.91 -10.05
N GLY A 568 34.40 -16.55 -9.85
CA GLY A 568 33.69 -16.69 -8.59
C GLY A 568 32.18 -16.59 -8.76
N TRP A 569 31.47 -16.93 -7.68
CA TRP A 569 30.03 -16.73 -7.59
C TRP A 569 29.73 -15.28 -7.21
N VAL A 570 28.85 -14.63 -7.97
CA VAL A 570 28.42 -13.27 -7.71
C VAL A 570 26.94 -13.28 -7.36
N THR A 571 26.61 -12.78 -6.18
CA THR A 571 25.22 -12.69 -5.70
C THR A 571 24.44 -11.66 -6.52
N THR A 572 23.37 -12.12 -7.16
CA THR A 572 22.46 -11.33 -7.99
C THR A 572 21.20 -10.94 -7.25
N ASP A 573 20.73 -11.81 -6.36
CA ASP A 573 19.48 -11.66 -5.63
C ASP A 573 19.63 -12.17 -4.19
N GLY A 574 18.96 -11.54 -3.24
CA GLY A 574 19.03 -11.89 -1.83
C GLY A 574 17.67 -11.75 -1.15
N VAL A 575 17.30 -12.73 -0.33
CA VAL A 575 16.10 -12.74 0.50
C VAL A 575 16.49 -13.21 1.90
N VAL A 576 16.10 -12.44 2.93
CA VAL A 576 16.24 -12.80 4.34
C VAL A 576 14.88 -12.68 5.01
N ALA A 577 14.33 -13.80 5.47
CA ALA A 577 13.03 -13.86 6.12
C ALA A 577 13.20 -14.00 7.63
N HIS A 578 12.60 -13.09 8.41
CA HIS A 578 12.58 -13.14 9.87
C HIS A 578 11.22 -13.67 10.35
N PRO A 579 11.09 -14.98 10.65
CA PRO A 579 9.78 -15.61 10.88
C PRO A 579 9.04 -15.02 12.07
N ALA A 580 9.73 -14.81 13.20
CA ALA A 580 9.12 -14.30 14.42
C ALA A 580 8.48 -12.93 14.22
N SER A 581 9.17 -12.02 13.51
CA SER A 581 8.60 -10.70 13.21
C SER A 581 7.67 -10.67 12.00
N GLY A 582 7.68 -11.73 11.17
CA GLY A 582 6.94 -11.81 9.91
C GLY A 582 7.42 -10.82 8.85
N ARG A 583 8.72 -10.48 8.86
CA ARG A 583 9.35 -9.60 7.88
C ARG A 583 10.13 -10.39 6.85
N ILE A 584 10.17 -9.90 5.62
CA ILE A 584 11.03 -10.42 4.55
C ILE A 584 11.79 -9.26 3.94
N PHE A 585 13.10 -9.26 4.10
CA PHE A 585 14.01 -8.34 3.43
C PHE A 585 14.44 -8.95 2.10
N TRP A 586 14.51 -8.16 1.05
CA TRP A 586 14.98 -8.63 -0.24
C TRP A 586 15.71 -7.54 -1.02
N ALA A 587 16.56 -7.96 -1.94
CA ALA A 587 17.23 -7.07 -2.87
C ALA A 587 17.55 -7.80 -4.19
N GLU A 588 17.49 -7.06 -5.28
CA GLU A 588 18.04 -7.44 -6.59
C GLU A 588 19.18 -6.47 -6.90
N ARG A 589 20.29 -6.98 -7.44
CA ARG A 589 21.49 -6.20 -7.68
C ARG A 589 21.20 -4.99 -8.58
N GLY A 590 21.50 -3.79 -8.08
CA GLY A 590 21.27 -2.51 -8.76
C GLY A 590 19.81 -2.05 -8.78
N GLN A 591 18.91 -2.69 -8.05
CA GLN A 591 17.49 -2.30 -7.94
C GLN A 591 17.14 -1.73 -6.55
N GLY A 592 18.08 -1.73 -5.61
CA GLY A 592 17.85 -1.33 -4.23
C GLY A 592 17.32 -2.47 -3.34
N ALA A 593 17.26 -2.18 -2.04
CA ALA A 593 16.75 -3.10 -1.04
C ALA A 593 15.31 -2.75 -0.61
N PHE A 594 14.57 -3.77 -0.21
CA PHE A 594 13.16 -3.68 0.16
C PHE A 594 12.86 -4.55 1.37
N VAL A 595 11.79 -4.20 2.09
CA VAL A 595 11.25 -4.99 3.19
C VAL A 595 9.74 -5.14 3.02
N ILE A 596 9.27 -6.37 3.16
CA ILE A 596 7.86 -6.73 3.27
C ILE A 596 7.61 -6.93 4.77
N GLU A 597 6.69 -6.16 5.34
CA GLU A 597 6.25 -6.33 6.73
C GLU A 597 4.92 -7.09 6.80
N ARG A 598 4.49 -7.54 7.99
CA ARG A 598 3.24 -8.28 8.23
C ARG A 598 1.96 -7.61 7.66
N THR A 599 2.01 -6.34 7.25
CA THR A 599 0.91 -5.64 6.57
C THR A 599 0.94 -5.80 5.04
N ASP A 600 1.82 -6.66 4.51
CA ASP A 600 2.09 -6.94 3.09
C ASP A 600 2.41 -5.69 2.23
N LEU A 601 2.78 -4.58 2.89
CA LEU A 601 3.31 -3.38 2.24
C LEU A 601 4.82 -3.54 2.07
N GLU A 602 5.22 -3.73 0.83
CA GLU A 602 6.61 -3.57 0.45
C GLU A 602 7.04 -2.11 0.60
N ARG A 603 8.21 -1.90 1.17
CA ARG A 603 8.81 -0.57 1.35
C ARG A 603 10.27 -0.64 0.93
N ARG A 604 10.74 0.41 0.27
CA ARG A 604 12.18 0.58 0.03
C ARG A 604 12.89 0.72 1.37
N ALA A 605 13.91 -0.09 1.57
CA ALA A 605 14.74 -0.11 2.76
C ALA A 605 16.03 0.68 2.48
N THR A 606 16.44 1.50 3.44
CA THR A 606 17.66 2.30 3.35
C THR A 606 18.41 2.25 4.66
N VAL A 607 19.73 2.31 4.60
CA VAL A 607 20.56 2.32 5.79
C VAL A 607 20.32 3.57 6.62
N PHE A 608 20.31 3.42 7.94
CA PHE A 608 20.27 4.56 8.85
C PHE A 608 21.66 5.17 8.97
N VAL A 609 21.84 6.41 8.52
CA VAL A 609 23.12 7.11 8.60
C VAL A 609 23.20 7.92 9.91
N PRO A 610 24.00 7.50 10.91
CA PRO A 610 24.12 8.19 12.18
C PRO A 610 24.99 9.45 12.09
N ALA A 611 24.91 10.31 13.11
CA ALA A 611 25.92 11.34 13.32
C ALA A 611 27.25 10.70 13.76
N VAL A 612 28.36 11.16 13.20
CA VAL A 612 29.71 10.61 13.43
C VAL A 612 30.65 11.67 13.98
N ASP A 613 31.31 11.37 15.10
CA ASP A 613 32.42 12.17 15.63
C ASP A 613 33.67 11.95 14.76
N PRO A 614 34.20 12.98 14.07
CA PRO A 614 35.37 12.81 13.20
C PRO A 614 36.63 12.33 13.94
N ALA A 615 36.76 12.60 15.24
CA ALA A 615 37.91 12.19 16.03
C ALA A 615 37.79 10.74 16.57
N ASN A 616 36.57 10.23 16.69
CA ASN A 616 36.30 8.85 17.09
C ASN A 616 35.02 8.34 16.43
N PRO A 617 35.10 7.84 15.18
CA PRO A 617 33.93 7.46 14.40
C PRO A 617 33.08 6.34 15.02
N LEU A 618 33.66 5.52 15.90
CA LEU A 618 32.99 4.39 16.53
C LEU A 618 32.27 4.76 17.84
N LYS A 619 32.49 5.97 18.35
CA LYS A 619 31.85 6.45 19.58
C LYS A 619 30.33 6.55 19.40
N HIS A 620 29.58 6.01 20.36
CA HIS A 620 28.12 5.97 20.36
C HIS A 620 27.49 5.19 19.20
N GLN A 621 28.28 4.41 18.47
CA GLN A 621 27.81 3.56 17.39
C GLN A 621 27.35 2.20 17.94
N LEU A 622 26.34 1.62 17.32
CA LEU A 622 25.88 0.26 17.59
C LEU A 622 26.56 -0.71 16.61
N ILE A 623 27.47 -1.55 17.11
CA ILE A 623 28.26 -2.47 16.30
C ILE A 623 27.89 -3.91 16.62
N ASP A 624 27.40 -4.64 15.62
CA ASP A 624 27.17 -6.08 15.72
C ASP A 624 28.47 -6.84 15.41
N TYR A 625 28.83 -7.77 16.29
CA TYR A 625 30.11 -8.46 16.25
C TYR A 625 29.90 -9.98 16.33
N SER A 626 30.15 -10.68 15.22
CA SER A 626 30.09 -12.14 15.11
C SER A 626 31.27 -12.65 14.26
N ALA A 627 32.47 -12.67 14.85
CA ALA A 627 33.70 -13.01 14.14
C ALA A 627 34.25 -14.40 14.53
N ARG A 628 33.40 -15.44 14.49
CA ARG A 628 33.76 -16.79 14.97
C ARG A 628 34.96 -17.42 14.22
N GLY A 629 35.31 -16.92 13.04
CA GLY A 629 36.46 -17.40 12.24
C GLY A 629 37.79 -16.64 12.44
N LEU A 630 37.85 -15.62 13.30
CA LEU A 630 39.12 -15.02 13.72
C LEU A 630 39.79 -15.88 14.81
N ASP A 631 41.10 -15.79 14.96
CA ASP A 631 41.77 -16.36 16.15
C ASP A 631 41.18 -15.77 17.45
N LEU A 632 41.08 -16.57 18.51
CA LEU A 632 40.44 -16.14 19.76
C LEU A 632 41.09 -14.88 20.36
N ALA A 633 42.41 -14.73 20.23
CA ALA A 633 43.12 -13.54 20.70
C ALA A 633 42.77 -12.33 19.84
N ALA A 634 42.71 -12.49 18.52
CA ALA A 634 42.25 -11.45 17.60
C ALA A 634 40.79 -11.04 17.87
N GLN A 635 39.92 -12.00 18.19
CA GLN A 635 38.54 -11.72 18.55
C GLN A 635 38.44 -10.90 19.83
N THR A 636 39.17 -11.30 20.86
CA THR A 636 39.15 -10.66 22.18
C THR A 636 39.73 -9.25 22.13
N ASP A 637 40.81 -9.05 21.38
CA ASP A 637 41.40 -7.73 21.19
C ASP A 637 40.50 -6.81 20.37
N THR A 638 39.91 -7.31 19.28
CA THR A 638 38.94 -6.53 18.48
C THR A 638 37.77 -6.08 19.35
N PHE A 639 37.17 -7.00 20.11
CA PHE A 639 36.10 -6.68 21.05
C PHE A 639 36.53 -5.62 22.08
N SER A 640 37.74 -5.76 22.63
CA SER A 640 38.28 -4.83 23.62
C SER A 640 38.49 -3.43 23.05
N GLU A 641 39.02 -3.31 21.83
CA GLU A 641 39.20 -2.03 21.16
C GLU A 641 37.87 -1.37 20.79
N LEU A 642 36.89 -2.14 20.29
CA LEU A 642 35.54 -1.62 20.06
C LEU A 642 34.92 -1.09 21.35
N ALA A 643 35.04 -1.81 22.45
CA ALA A 643 34.54 -1.36 23.75
C ALA A 643 35.25 -0.08 24.23
N ARG A 644 36.57 0.03 24.05
CA ARG A 644 37.36 1.24 24.39
C ARG A 644 36.98 2.44 23.54
N SER A 645 36.59 2.24 22.28
CA SER A 645 36.14 3.30 21.39
C SER A 645 34.82 3.96 21.85
N GLY A 646 34.08 3.33 22.76
CA GLY A 646 32.78 3.79 23.22
C GLY A 646 31.62 3.34 22.32
N ALA A 647 31.83 2.30 21.51
CA ALA A 647 30.78 1.63 20.77
C ALA A 647 29.92 0.78 21.70
N ALA A 648 28.61 0.72 21.42
CA ALA A 648 27.71 -0.27 22.00
C ALA A 648 27.81 -1.56 21.18
N LEU A 649 28.17 -2.66 21.83
CA LEU A 649 28.39 -3.94 21.15
C LEU A 649 27.18 -4.86 21.28
N ARG A 650 26.84 -5.52 20.17
CA ARG A 650 25.81 -6.56 20.10
C ARG A 650 26.35 -7.82 19.45
N ASN A 651 25.74 -8.95 19.78
CA ASN A 651 25.84 -10.18 19.04
C ASN A 651 24.46 -10.85 19.09
N SER A 652 23.67 -10.66 18.03
CA SER A 652 22.30 -11.18 17.97
C SER A 652 22.24 -12.68 17.73
N GLY A 653 23.33 -13.30 17.26
CA GLY A 653 23.41 -14.75 17.03
C GLY A 653 22.85 -15.26 15.70
N SER A 654 22.33 -14.40 14.83
CA SER A 654 21.91 -14.70 13.45
C SER A 654 22.58 -13.71 12.49
N VAL A 655 23.50 -14.19 11.67
CA VAL A 655 24.38 -13.39 10.82
C VAL A 655 23.62 -12.72 9.66
N ALA A 656 22.79 -13.48 8.94
CA ALA A 656 22.04 -12.96 7.81
C ALA A 656 21.05 -11.89 8.28
N LEU A 657 20.48 -12.05 9.47
CA LEU A 657 19.59 -11.08 10.08
C LEU A 657 20.32 -9.80 10.55
N ILE A 658 21.55 -9.91 11.07
CA ILE A 658 22.38 -8.72 11.37
C ILE A 658 22.55 -7.87 10.11
N LEU A 659 22.93 -8.52 9.01
CA LEU A 659 23.18 -7.84 7.74
C LEU A 659 21.88 -7.27 7.15
N ALA A 660 20.78 -8.02 7.17
CA ALA A 660 19.49 -7.53 6.70
C ALA A 660 18.98 -6.33 7.53
N HIS A 661 19.23 -6.31 8.84
CA HIS A 661 18.85 -5.18 9.69
C HIS A 661 19.58 -3.87 9.38
N MET A 662 20.76 -3.92 8.75
CA MET A 662 21.42 -2.71 8.22
C MET A 662 20.52 -1.96 7.24
N ALA A 663 19.56 -2.64 6.59
CA ALA A 663 18.51 -2.02 5.79
C ALA A 663 17.39 -1.38 6.66
N GLY A 664 17.78 -0.46 7.55
CA GLY A 664 16.87 0.50 8.21
C GLY A 664 16.25 0.05 9.54
N ARG A 665 16.76 -1.02 10.17
CA ARG A 665 16.16 -1.60 11.39
C ARG A 665 17.15 -1.92 12.52
N GLY A 666 18.46 -1.88 12.28
CA GLY A 666 19.45 -2.12 13.33
C GLY A 666 20.89 -1.86 12.88
N GLY A 667 21.75 -1.61 13.88
CA GLY A 667 23.19 -1.44 13.70
C GLY A 667 23.59 -0.14 13.00
N THR A 668 24.83 0.27 13.23
CA THR A 668 25.54 1.32 12.49
C THR A 668 26.81 0.75 11.84
N GLY A 669 27.21 -0.45 12.23
CA GLY A 669 28.20 -1.26 11.54
C GLY A 669 28.17 -2.71 12.04
N ALA A 670 28.84 -3.59 11.32
CA ALA A 670 28.98 -4.99 11.66
C ALA A 670 30.35 -5.53 11.29
N ILE A 671 30.87 -6.47 12.07
CA ILE A 671 32.05 -7.29 11.75
C ILE A 671 31.64 -8.76 11.84
N ILE A 672 31.66 -9.45 10.71
CA ILE A 672 31.12 -10.79 10.54
C ILE A 672 32.19 -11.71 9.95
N THR A 673 32.39 -12.88 10.53
CA THR A 673 33.16 -13.98 9.92
C THR A 673 32.31 -15.25 10.05
N ALA A 674 31.73 -15.67 8.92
CA ALA A 674 30.77 -16.77 8.81
C ALA A 674 30.87 -17.39 7.41
N ASN A 675 30.06 -18.42 7.12
CA ASN A 675 30.07 -19.05 5.80
C ASN A 675 29.27 -18.22 4.80
N ASP A 676 29.45 -18.51 3.50
CA ASP A 676 28.81 -17.72 2.43
C ASP A 676 27.26 -17.76 2.52
N TYR A 677 26.68 -18.89 2.93
CA TYR A 677 25.22 -19.02 3.08
C TYR A 677 24.65 -18.15 4.20
N ASP A 678 25.43 -17.89 5.25
CA ASP A 678 25.07 -16.96 6.32
C ASP A 678 25.12 -15.49 5.87
N VAL A 679 26.00 -15.17 4.91
CA VAL A 679 26.41 -13.80 4.61
C VAL A 679 25.77 -13.24 3.35
N GLU A 680 25.76 -13.99 2.25
CA GLU A 680 25.62 -13.41 0.91
C GLU A 680 24.25 -12.75 0.65
N ALA A 681 23.16 -13.34 1.16
CA ALA A 681 21.82 -12.76 1.03
C ALA A 681 21.72 -11.42 1.78
N GLY A 682 22.14 -11.41 3.05
CA GLY A 682 22.14 -10.21 3.88
C GLY A 682 23.13 -9.15 3.38
N ARG A 683 24.28 -9.56 2.84
CA ARG A 683 25.31 -8.67 2.28
C ARG A 683 24.76 -7.88 1.09
N LEU A 684 24.09 -8.56 0.15
CA LEU A 684 23.46 -7.87 -0.98
C LEU A 684 22.39 -6.89 -0.49
N ILE A 685 21.53 -7.31 0.46
CA ILE A 685 20.49 -6.45 1.03
C ILE A 685 21.10 -5.20 1.68
N ALA A 686 22.16 -5.33 2.48
CA ALA A 686 22.84 -4.20 3.09
C ALA A 686 23.47 -3.25 2.06
N HIS A 687 24.12 -3.80 1.02
CA HIS A 687 24.74 -3.05 -0.06
C HIS A 687 23.71 -2.21 -0.83
N GLU A 688 22.61 -2.84 -1.24
CA GLU A 688 21.52 -2.21 -2.00
C GLU A 688 20.69 -1.24 -1.13
N ALA A 689 20.77 -1.34 0.20
CA ALA A 689 20.24 -0.35 1.13
C ALA A 689 21.16 0.87 1.31
N GLY A 690 22.37 0.85 0.74
CA GLY A 690 23.33 1.95 0.79
C GLY A 690 24.44 1.80 1.85
N ALA A 691 24.64 0.62 2.42
CA ALA A 691 25.76 0.39 3.34
C ALA A 691 27.11 0.26 2.59
N TRP A 692 28.18 0.66 3.27
CA TRP A 692 29.56 0.41 2.83
C TRP A 692 29.97 -0.99 3.25
N ILE A 693 30.54 -1.78 2.33
CA ILE A 693 30.93 -3.17 2.61
C ILE A 693 32.35 -3.45 2.12
N THR A 694 33.17 -4.05 2.99
CA THR A 694 34.45 -4.65 2.61
C THR A 694 34.47 -6.11 3.02
N GLN A 695 34.90 -6.98 2.10
CA GLN A 695 35.27 -8.36 2.41
C GLN A 695 36.80 -8.47 2.44
N ILE A 696 37.34 -8.83 3.61
CA ILE A 696 38.77 -9.07 3.83
C ILE A 696 39.01 -10.57 3.83
N VAL A 697 39.77 -11.06 2.86
CA VAL A 697 40.21 -12.45 2.79
C VAL A 697 41.57 -12.55 3.50
N PHE A 698 41.69 -13.52 4.41
CA PHE A 698 42.91 -13.73 5.18
C PHE A 698 43.12 -15.21 5.46
N VAL A 699 44.39 -15.59 5.66
CA VAL A 699 44.79 -16.92 6.08
C VAL A 699 45.09 -16.90 7.57
N SER A 700 44.42 -17.77 8.33
CA SER A 700 44.66 -17.98 9.76
C SER A 700 44.63 -19.47 10.06
N GLY A 701 45.63 -19.97 10.81
CA GLY A 701 45.73 -21.40 11.13
C GLY A 701 45.91 -22.35 9.93
N GLY A 702 46.17 -21.81 8.73
CA GLY A 702 46.29 -22.58 7.48
C GLY A 702 45.02 -22.56 6.61
N ASP A 703 43.90 -22.06 7.13
CA ASP A 703 42.64 -21.93 6.39
C ASP A 703 42.44 -20.50 5.89
N GLU A 704 41.90 -20.37 4.68
CA GLU A 704 41.41 -19.10 4.16
C GLU A 704 40.02 -18.79 4.75
N ARG A 705 39.84 -17.55 5.19
CA ARG A 705 38.61 -17.04 5.82
C ARG A 705 38.27 -15.67 5.24
N THR A 706 36.99 -15.33 5.24
CA THR A 706 36.51 -14.02 4.81
C THR A 706 35.83 -13.30 5.97
N CYS A 707 36.33 -12.10 6.30
CA CYS A 707 35.67 -11.19 7.23
C CYS A 707 34.90 -10.13 6.44
N THR A 708 33.57 -10.09 6.63
CA THR A 708 32.68 -9.09 6.05
C THR A 708 32.49 -7.96 7.05
N ILE A 709 32.87 -6.75 6.64
CA ILE A 709 32.76 -5.52 7.43
C ILE A 709 31.73 -4.64 6.76
N VAL A 710 30.79 -4.15 7.55
CA VAL A 710 29.72 -3.27 7.09
C VAL A 710 29.72 -1.98 7.91
N GLY A 711 29.56 -0.84 7.27
CA GLY A 711 29.31 0.43 7.95
C GLY A 711 28.17 1.20 7.29
N ALA A 712 27.31 1.79 8.12
CA ALA A 712 26.24 2.66 7.66
C ALA A 712 26.72 3.99 7.07
N GLU A 713 27.96 4.36 7.40
CA GLU A 713 28.63 5.57 6.93
C GLU A 713 30.11 5.24 6.70
N GLU A 714 30.73 5.97 5.77
CA GLU A 714 32.10 5.70 5.30
C GLU A 714 33.13 5.72 6.42
N ARG A 715 33.06 6.66 7.36
CA ARG A 715 34.04 6.80 8.45
C ARG A 715 33.91 5.69 9.48
N ILE A 716 32.67 5.25 9.75
CA ILE A 716 32.43 4.06 10.60
C ILE A 716 33.04 2.84 9.93
N HIS A 717 32.69 2.61 8.67
CA HIS A 717 33.22 1.51 7.86
C HIS A 717 34.75 1.49 7.88
N ASN A 718 35.38 2.62 7.54
CA ASN A 718 36.84 2.72 7.47
C ASN A 718 37.50 2.47 8.83
N ALA A 719 36.91 2.96 9.93
CA ALA A 719 37.41 2.69 11.27
C ALA A 719 37.35 1.19 11.63
N LEU A 720 36.27 0.49 11.25
CA LEU A 720 36.16 -0.96 11.45
C LEU A 720 37.16 -1.74 10.60
N VAL A 721 37.34 -1.36 9.33
CA VAL A 721 38.32 -1.98 8.41
C VAL A 721 39.73 -1.87 8.97
N VAL A 722 40.15 -0.67 9.39
CA VAL A 722 41.48 -0.46 9.99
C VAL A 722 41.66 -1.33 11.22
N LEU A 723 40.68 -1.32 12.13
CA LEU A 723 40.75 -2.10 13.36
C LEU A 723 40.92 -3.60 13.08
N VAL A 724 40.08 -4.18 12.21
CA VAL A 724 40.12 -5.62 11.90
C VAL A 724 41.44 -6.01 11.24
N ARG A 725 41.95 -5.20 10.31
CA ARG A 725 43.26 -5.45 9.66
C ARG A 725 44.39 -5.49 10.67
N GLU A 726 44.44 -4.51 11.57
CA GLU A 726 45.45 -4.44 12.62
C GLU A 726 45.40 -5.68 13.52
N GLN A 727 44.21 -6.13 13.93
CA GLN A 727 44.09 -7.32 14.78
C GLN A 727 44.46 -8.62 14.04
N ILE A 728 44.05 -8.78 12.78
CA ILE A 728 44.45 -9.96 11.98
C ILE A 728 45.98 -10.04 11.87
N GLN A 729 46.64 -8.92 11.52
CA GLN A 729 48.08 -8.88 11.36
C GLN A 729 48.83 -9.07 12.68
N LYS A 730 48.37 -8.43 13.76
CA LYS A 730 48.96 -8.53 15.11
C LYS A 730 49.00 -9.98 15.60
N HIS A 731 47.98 -10.77 15.27
CA HIS A 731 47.84 -12.16 15.68
C HIS A 731 48.30 -13.16 14.61
N GLY A 732 49.17 -12.72 13.68
CA GLY A 732 49.86 -13.60 12.74
C GLY A 732 49.04 -14.04 11.53
N GLY A 733 47.83 -13.52 11.36
CA GLY A 733 47.03 -13.72 10.16
C GLY A 733 47.63 -12.96 8.96
N ARG A 734 47.60 -13.60 7.79
CA ARG A 734 48.10 -13.00 6.54
C ARG A 734 46.93 -12.57 5.67
N LEU A 735 46.82 -11.28 5.37
CA LEU A 735 45.87 -10.76 4.39
C LEU A 735 46.21 -11.32 3.00
N SER A 736 45.22 -11.85 2.28
CA SER A 736 45.38 -12.42 0.94
C SER A 736 44.74 -11.57 -0.14
N ASP A 737 43.51 -11.10 0.09
CA ASP A 737 42.77 -10.23 -0.83
C ASP A 737 41.80 -9.32 -0.07
N GLU A 738 41.37 -8.23 -0.70
CA GLU A 738 40.41 -7.28 -0.14
C GLU A 738 39.53 -6.71 -1.24
N THR A 739 38.21 -6.88 -1.08
CA THR A 739 37.22 -6.32 -2.01
C THR A 739 36.39 -5.26 -1.30
N LEU A 740 36.60 -3.99 -1.67
CA LEU A 740 35.73 -2.88 -1.30
C LEU A 740 34.54 -2.80 -2.25
N THR A 741 33.34 -2.82 -1.69
CA THR A 741 32.09 -2.57 -2.40
C THR A 741 31.49 -1.26 -1.87
N PRO A 742 31.60 -0.14 -2.62
CA PRO A 742 30.96 1.12 -2.22
C PRO A 742 29.42 1.01 -2.25
N PRO A 743 28.68 1.95 -1.63
CA PRO A 743 27.22 1.90 -1.56
C PRO A 743 26.53 1.80 -2.93
N GLY A 744 25.53 0.93 -3.05
CA GLY A 744 24.86 0.60 -4.32
C GLY A 744 23.72 1.54 -4.78
N LEU A 745 23.66 2.78 -4.29
CA LEU A 745 22.50 3.69 -4.45
C LEU A 745 21.97 3.89 -5.88
#